data_AF-A0AAU9KBU1-F1
#
_entry.id   AF-A0AAU9KBU1-F1
#
_cell.length_a   1.000
_cell.length_b   1.000
_cell.length_c   1.000
_cell.angle_alpha   90.00
_cell.angle_beta   90.00
_cell.angle_gamma   90.00
#
_symmetry.space_group_name_H-M   'P 1'
#
loop_
_entity.id
_entity.type
_entity.pdbx_description
1 polymer ?
#
loop_
_entity_poly.entity_id
_entity_poly.type
_entity_poly.pdbx_seq_one_letter_code
_entity_poly.pdbx_strand_id
1 'polypeptide(L)'
;MNKKAKISKNFSDIGFMKKLFFLTMFNLCSSVEIIIAKNDRNELNQVWIEEAKYQFESVVEWYQCDYSLISECVNSHPNAIIVLDLSNSFETQLSLSQLCKENNKVHLVPQKNQESLYDEWTYDILPSNLAQTDAYFATLAHFNWTHGLVITDGDHAYIKPKFLEYSETFDYITIESLASLEKVVNRIIKPLGATLYYIFTNSVLSSKIQETLKSKKLLSKGDGIMLTQNSCYDCKTNGAIIVTVAGQEYASSQEEFLISSFENLILYVLNQTAETTEELKHLLKIYSQKNKFSIVNIQDNQRQIVGTVSAGSVKISKTLIFPGNTTDVPKPDKKVLHMTVSGGSYNPGAPPVTFAPLFYYGAYTAWSLINEGVLGILTHFRINYFIFDCGVVTYDKELTPACFTKDIDKFGLAHISAPSSLVTIAEINIFKSLNLTFPVVGSIPDDYSLNSTSLYPMFTRVIISNRYLYSLASLLFRALGWRKICVLYSDDLNGRSGYSAIISTAEQYSIEILNSENSRVIPEDLNRTTIKNYSGTLQEIVDTDARLLVFFLVPPLLSCVIEELYDMGLRTGDVVIFVIKQEMFPIIPDDTIDLLKIKETGVPMMAISGKSWVGEVGEFAYSQIASRYNSIIFAHTCFGYDAAYLIGIALDYMINQGYDYTDPYKINSAIRSQKFTGCTGVVSIDKGSNDRAMDTFDIMATKIDTNSGNIVAYKMGEFRPFGGTMLSIKTPFIYGGGTTVKPDDLRNQNNKCPFHENLIRGFAKGRIIVFSICFMFALVSFAATAYIWKKWWNITIEELKEKQEMSLQDIIVMITIGIEFFQFAAMGPDIAPINSFLAKISSSLSLSLENIFALQKGIFWILINGVFGAILFWLVLSLVVLLSLDEKYPKVTIFRFLAWLADYLMPILGNLCFIPFVSMCLNVFICDHSIGDNFTDSFLAADCYYFCWKDEHLVYAIFLLLPSYAMSH
;
A
#
# COMPACT_ATOMS: atom_id res chain seq x y z
N MET A 1 32.53 -66.85 -10.55
CA MET A 1 31.32 -66.62 -9.73
C MET A 1 31.72 -66.68 -8.26
N ASN A 2 32.02 -65.53 -7.66
CA ASN A 2 31.17 -64.79 -6.72
C ASN A 2 31.07 -65.39 -5.29
N LYS A 3 31.93 -64.90 -4.39
CA LYS A 3 31.51 -64.25 -3.14
C LYS A 3 32.69 -63.46 -2.54
N LYS A 4 32.59 -62.13 -2.62
CA LYS A 4 33.51 -61.15 -2.01
C LYS A 4 33.30 -61.12 -0.50
N ALA A 5 34.38 -61.32 0.25
CA ALA A 5 34.47 -61.06 1.67
C ALA A 5 34.50 -59.54 1.93
N LYS A 6 33.77 -59.13 2.95
CA LYS A 6 33.65 -57.77 3.46
C LYS A 6 34.80 -57.56 4.45
N ILE A 7 35.90 -56.95 4.00
CA ILE A 7 36.97 -56.47 4.89
C ILE A 7 36.67 -54.99 5.18
N SER A 8 36.40 -54.70 6.45
CA SER A 8 36.30 -53.34 6.99
C SER A 8 37.67 -52.67 6.94
N LYS A 9 37.78 -51.58 6.16
CA LYS A 9 38.94 -50.68 6.19
C LYS A 9 38.87 -49.79 7.44
N ASN A 10 39.59 -50.19 8.49
CA ASN A 10 40.21 -49.24 9.40
C ASN A 10 41.65 -49.07 8.91
N PHE A 11 41.91 -47.98 8.19
CA PHE A 11 43.28 -47.52 7.87
C PHE A 11 43.63 -46.45 8.89
N SER A 12 44.25 -46.85 10.00
CA SER A 12 44.81 -45.92 11.01
C SER A 12 46.29 -46.17 11.33
N ASP A 13 46.99 -47.06 10.60
CA ASP A 13 48.43 -47.27 10.74
C ASP A 13 49.26 -46.51 9.68
N ILE A 14 49.02 -45.20 9.54
CA ILE A 14 49.91 -44.32 8.76
C ILE A 14 51.28 -44.19 9.46
N GLY A 15 51.32 -44.31 10.79
CA GLY A 15 52.57 -44.29 11.58
C GLY A 15 53.53 -45.42 11.26
N PHE A 16 53.06 -46.61 10.88
CA PHE A 16 53.91 -47.77 10.57
C PHE A 16 54.56 -47.67 9.18
N MET A 17 53.84 -47.17 8.17
CA MET A 17 54.39 -46.92 6.82
C MET A 17 55.31 -45.69 6.79
N LYS A 18 55.01 -44.64 7.56
CA LYS A 18 55.94 -43.51 7.77
C LYS A 18 57.23 -43.97 8.46
N LYS A 19 57.13 -44.82 9.50
CA LYS A 19 58.29 -45.46 10.15
C LYS A 19 59.14 -46.29 9.18
N LEU A 20 58.51 -47.12 8.34
CA LEU A 20 59.24 -47.99 7.40
C LEU A 20 59.92 -47.18 6.27
N PHE A 21 59.29 -46.10 5.79
CA PHE A 21 59.86 -45.22 4.77
C PHE A 21 61.05 -44.40 5.31
N PHE A 22 60.96 -43.89 6.55
CA PHE A 22 62.06 -43.20 7.23
C PHE A 22 63.27 -44.11 7.47
N LEU A 23 63.04 -45.34 7.95
CA LEU A 23 64.08 -46.36 8.17
C LEU A 23 64.83 -46.78 6.89
N THR A 24 64.18 -46.68 5.73
CA THR A 24 64.79 -47.06 4.45
C THR A 24 65.52 -45.90 3.78
N MET A 25 65.08 -44.66 4.02
CA MET A 25 65.68 -43.44 3.46
C MET A 25 66.98 -43.01 4.15
N PHE A 26 67.09 -43.17 5.47
CA PHE A 26 68.27 -42.72 6.23
C PHE A 26 69.41 -43.74 6.32
N ASN A 27 69.16 -45.02 6.02
CA ASN A 27 70.23 -46.02 5.86
C ASN A 27 71.19 -45.71 4.68
N LEU A 28 70.87 -44.71 3.83
CA LEU A 28 71.72 -44.24 2.73
C LEU A 28 72.56 -42.99 3.10
N CYS A 29 72.35 -42.36 4.25
CA CYS A 29 73.12 -41.22 4.76
C CYS A 29 73.68 -41.53 6.16
N SER A 30 74.64 -42.46 6.25
CA SER A 30 75.29 -42.81 7.52
C SER A 30 76.27 -41.74 8.06
N SER A 31 76.32 -40.54 7.47
CA SER A 31 77.36 -39.52 7.76
C SER A 31 76.87 -38.09 8.02
N VAL A 32 75.56 -37.82 8.05
CA VAL A 32 75.05 -36.45 8.31
C VAL A 32 74.50 -36.35 9.74
N GLU A 33 75.22 -35.61 10.58
CA GLU A 33 74.77 -35.25 11.93
C GLU A 33 73.93 -33.95 11.88
N ILE A 34 72.78 -33.94 12.57
CA ILE A 34 71.84 -32.81 12.65
C ILE A 34 71.72 -32.37 14.11
N ILE A 35 71.88 -31.06 14.36
CA ILE A 35 71.66 -30.44 15.68
C ILE A 35 70.28 -29.78 15.68
N ILE A 36 69.47 -29.97 16.72
CA ILE A 36 68.13 -29.35 16.82
C ILE A 36 68.09 -28.39 18.02
N ALA A 37 67.82 -27.10 17.77
CA ALA A 37 67.66 -26.07 18.81
C ALA A 37 66.18 -25.76 19.07
N LYS A 38 65.77 -25.58 20.33
CA LYS A 38 64.34 -25.43 20.72
C LYS A 38 64.16 -24.65 22.02
N ASN A 39 63.03 -23.92 22.14
CA ASN A 39 62.59 -23.26 23.37
C ASN A 39 61.64 -24.15 24.23
N ASP A 40 61.86 -24.19 25.55
CA ASP A 40 61.40 -25.27 26.44
C ASP A 40 59.98 -25.13 27.01
N ARG A 41 59.21 -24.11 26.60
CA ARG A 41 57.89 -23.83 27.21
C ARG A 41 56.70 -24.61 26.64
N ASN A 42 56.89 -25.45 25.62
CA ASN A 42 55.82 -26.23 25.01
C ASN A 42 56.00 -27.74 25.23
N GLU A 43 55.15 -28.33 26.08
CA GLU A 43 55.04 -29.78 26.37
C GLU A 43 54.90 -30.62 25.08
N LEU A 44 54.27 -30.05 24.04
CA LEU A 44 54.07 -30.66 22.72
C LEU A 44 55.36 -31.09 22.01
N ASN A 45 56.47 -30.38 22.21
CA ASN A 45 57.73 -30.79 21.61
C ASN A 45 58.55 -31.77 22.45
N GLN A 46 58.00 -32.43 23.48
CA GLN A 46 58.60 -33.67 24.00
C GLN A 46 58.27 -34.88 23.12
N VAL A 47 57.09 -34.92 22.49
CA VAL A 47 56.69 -36.00 21.57
C VAL A 47 57.58 -36.04 20.33
N TRP A 48 57.88 -34.88 19.75
CA TRP A 48 58.88 -34.73 18.67
C TRP A 48 60.23 -35.33 19.03
N ILE A 49 60.65 -35.13 20.28
CA ILE A 49 61.96 -35.54 20.78
C ILE A 49 62.02 -37.05 20.93
N GLU A 50 60.97 -37.69 21.48
CA GLU A 50 60.93 -39.14 21.60
C GLU A 50 60.81 -39.84 20.24
N GLU A 51 60.04 -39.27 19.31
CA GLU A 51 59.83 -39.86 18.00
C GLU A 51 61.05 -39.69 17.08
N ALA A 52 61.76 -38.56 17.16
CA ALA A 52 63.06 -38.36 16.48
C ALA A 52 64.16 -39.24 17.09
N LYS A 53 64.28 -39.32 18.42
CA LYS A 53 65.24 -40.22 19.09
C LYS A 53 65.04 -41.69 18.71
N TYR A 54 63.80 -42.09 18.43
CA TYR A 54 63.49 -43.46 18.00
C TYR A 54 63.80 -43.71 16.51
N GLN A 55 63.93 -42.66 15.69
CA GLN A 55 64.07 -42.76 14.23
C GLN A 55 65.48 -42.47 13.70
N PHE A 56 66.36 -41.83 14.47
CA PHE A 56 67.70 -41.44 14.03
C PHE A 56 68.80 -41.95 14.98
N GLU A 57 69.74 -42.77 14.48
CA GLU A 57 70.94 -43.19 15.24
C GLU A 57 72.03 -42.09 15.31
N SER A 58 71.91 -41.00 14.53
CA SER A 58 72.92 -39.94 14.38
C SER A 58 72.45 -38.51 14.77
N VAL A 59 71.35 -38.37 15.51
CA VAL A 59 70.96 -37.08 16.12
C VAL A 59 71.75 -36.89 17.40
N VAL A 60 72.65 -35.90 17.42
CA VAL A 60 73.78 -35.98 18.35
C VAL A 60 73.48 -35.47 19.76
N GLU A 61 72.69 -34.40 19.97
CA GLU A 61 72.22 -34.01 21.32
C GLU A 61 71.24 -32.82 21.30
N TRP A 62 70.55 -32.61 22.43
CA TRP A 62 69.41 -31.70 22.60
C TRP A 62 69.70 -30.65 23.68
N TYR A 63 69.45 -29.37 23.42
CA TYR A 63 69.73 -28.31 24.40
C TYR A 63 68.58 -27.29 24.53
N GLN A 64 68.31 -26.90 25.78
CA GLN A 64 67.46 -25.76 26.15
C GLN A 64 68.04 -24.49 25.48
N CYS A 65 67.20 -23.50 25.13
CA CYS A 65 67.60 -22.18 24.59
C CYS A 65 68.49 -21.35 25.54
N ASP A 66 69.60 -21.92 26.01
CA ASP A 66 70.74 -21.20 26.54
C ASP A 66 71.79 -21.17 25.43
N TYR A 67 72.09 -19.97 24.94
CA TYR A 67 73.03 -19.78 23.84
C TYR A 67 74.40 -20.39 24.14
N SER A 68 74.85 -20.38 25.40
CA SER A 68 76.14 -20.99 25.75
C SER A 68 76.14 -22.51 25.54
N LEU A 69 75.03 -23.18 25.87
CA LEU A 69 74.90 -24.64 25.67
C LEU A 69 74.80 -25.00 24.19
N ILE A 70 74.08 -24.21 23.39
CA ILE A 70 73.97 -24.46 21.95
C ILE A 70 75.31 -24.15 21.24
N SER A 71 76.01 -23.10 21.66
CA SER A 71 77.36 -22.79 21.17
C SER A 71 78.34 -23.93 21.46
N GLU A 72 78.34 -24.44 22.69
CA GLU A 72 79.16 -25.58 23.10
C GLU A 72 78.85 -26.82 22.26
N CYS A 73 77.56 -27.15 22.06
CA CYS A 73 77.11 -28.28 21.25
C CYS A 73 77.49 -28.16 19.76
N VAL A 74 77.29 -26.99 19.17
CA VAL A 74 77.67 -26.75 17.77
C VAL A 74 79.17 -26.88 17.61
N ASN A 75 79.97 -26.43 18.59
CA ASN A 75 81.42 -26.55 18.54
C ASN A 75 81.91 -27.99 18.85
N SER A 76 81.18 -28.77 19.67
CA SER A 76 81.57 -30.13 20.07
C SER A 76 81.25 -31.21 19.02
N HIS A 77 80.46 -30.88 18.00
CA HIS A 77 80.05 -31.80 16.93
C HIS A 77 80.55 -31.33 15.56
N PRO A 78 81.86 -31.48 15.25
CA PRO A 78 82.44 -30.97 14.01
C PRO A 78 81.93 -31.66 12.74
N ASN A 79 81.31 -32.85 12.87
CA ASN A 79 80.75 -33.59 11.74
C ASN A 79 79.29 -33.19 11.43
N ALA A 80 78.65 -32.39 12.28
CA ALA A 80 77.30 -31.88 12.04
C ALA A 80 77.31 -30.81 10.95
N ILE A 81 76.55 -31.07 9.88
CA ILE A 81 76.49 -30.19 8.70
C ILE A 81 75.26 -29.26 8.80
N ILE A 82 74.23 -29.65 9.55
CA ILE A 82 72.93 -28.97 9.62
C ILE A 82 72.55 -28.65 11.07
N VAL A 83 72.13 -27.41 11.32
CA VAL A 83 71.50 -26.97 12.57
C VAL A 83 70.05 -26.56 12.26
N LEU A 84 69.10 -27.30 12.82
CA LEU A 84 67.66 -27.05 12.70
C LEU A 84 67.18 -26.23 13.92
N ASP A 85 66.81 -24.97 13.71
CA ASP A 85 66.33 -24.09 14.77
C ASP A 85 64.80 -24.01 14.83
N LEU A 86 64.20 -24.66 15.82
CA LEU A 86 62.77 -24.65 16.12
C LEU A 86 62.42 -23.69 17.28
N SER A 87 63.34 -22.81 17.68
CA SER A 87 63.13 -21.91 18.82
C SER A 87 62.06 -20.84 18.59
N ASN A 88 61.76 -20.52 17.32
CA ASN A 88 60.93 -19.39 16.88
C ASN A 88 61.34 -18.03 17.50
N SER A 89 62.53 -17.94 18.11
CA SER A 89 63.03 -16.73 18.76
C SER A 89 63.95 -16.01 17.79
N PHE A 90 63.64 -14.74 17.51
CA PHE A 90 64.47 -13.90 16.66
C PHE A 90 65.90 -13.75 17.17
N GLU A 91 66.06 -13.53 18.48
CA GLU A 91 67.39 -13.41 19.10
C GLU A 91 68.18 -14.72 18.95
N THR A 92 67.51 -15.85 19.15
CA THR A 92 68.12 -17.18 19.01
C THR A 92 68.49 -17.48 17.56
N GLN A 93 67.60 -17.20 16.61
CA GLN A 93 67.87 -17.34 15.17
C GLN A 93 69.08 -16.52 14.75
N LEU A 94 69.20 -15.29 15.24
CA LEU A 94 70.33 -14.41 14.93
C LEU A 94 71.65 -14.98 15.46
N SER A 95 71.66 -15.37 16.74
CA SER A 95 72.87 -15.91 17.37
C SER A 95 73.27 -17.27 16.78
N LEU A 96 72.31 -18.12 16.39
CA LEU A 96 72.57 -19.39 15.72
C LEU A 96 73.04 -19.22 14.28
N SER A 97 72.50 -18.26 13.54
CA SER A 97 72.99 -17.95 12.18
C SER A 97 74.48 -17.61 12.19
N GLN A 98 74.90 -16.75 13.12
CA GLN A 98 76.31 -16.35 13.23
C GLN A 98 77.21 -17.52 13.66
N LEU A 99 76.76 -18.32 14.62
CA LEU A 99 77.47 -19.51 15.10
C LEU A 99 77.62 -20.57 13.99
N CYS A 100 76.58 -20.77 13.18
CA CYS A 100 76.60 -21.69 12.04
C CYS A 100 77.57 -21.22 10.95
N LYS A 101 77.59 -19.91 10.65
CA LYS A 101 78.55 -19.30 9.75
C LYS A 101 80.00 -19.52 10.21
N GLU A 102 80.28 -19.27 11.49
CA GLU A 102 81.62 -19.43 12.07
C GLU A 102 82.12 -20.88 12.01
N ASN A 103 81.20 -21.85 12.03
CA ASN A 103 81.49 -23.28 12.01
C ASN A 103 81.27 -23.97 10.65
N ASN A 104 81.00 -23.22 9.57
CA ASN A 104 80.66 -23.74 8.24
C ASN A 104 79.49 -24.75 8.25
N LYS A 105 78.41 -24.45 8.99
CA LYS A 105 77.21 -25.27 9.09
C LYS A 105 76.01 -24.59 8.48
N VAL A 106 75.12 -25.36 7.88
CA VAL A 106 73.85 -24.87 7.35
C VAL A 106 72.87 -24.68 8.49
N HIS A 107 72.31 -23.49 8.61
CA HIS A 107 71.25 -23.18 9.55
C HIS A 107 69.89 -23.27 8.85
N LEU A 108 69.05 -24.21 9.28
CA LEU A 108 67.69 -24.37 8.79
C LEU A 108 66.71 -23.82 9.82
N VAL A 109 65.89 -22.86 9.40
CA VAL A 109 64.82 -22.28 10.22
C VAL A 109 63.46 -22.62 9.60
N PRO A 110 62.40 -22.87 10.38
CA PRO A 110 61.04 -23.04 9.88
C PRO A 110 60.65 -21.89 8.97
N GLN A 111 60.84 -20.66 9.44
CA GLN A 111 60.61 -19.45 8.67
C GLN A 111 61.43 -18.28 9.24
N LYS A 112 62.00 -17.48 8.35
CA LYS A 112 62.75 -16.26 8.65
C LYS A 112 61.86 -15.20 9.27
N ASN A 113 62.28 -14.64 10.40
CA ASN A 113 61.57 -13.56 11.10
C ASN A 113 61.77 -12.15 10.49
N GLN A 114 62.93 -11.82 9.89
CA GLN A 114 63.15 -10.55 9.14
C GLN A 114 64.18 -10.69 8.01
N GLU A 115 63.84 -10.32 6.76
CA GLU A 115 64.72 -10.45 5.58
C GLU A 115 66.12 -9.83 5.72
N SER A 116 66.28 -8.80 6.55
CA SER A 116 67.52 -7.99 6.66
C SER A 116 68.67 -8.63 7.44
N LEU A 117 68.50 -9.82 8.03
CA LEU A 117 69.48 -10.39 8.96
C LEU A 117 70.28 -11.58 8.44
N TYR A 118 70.18 -11.91 7.15
CA TYR A 118 70.68 -13.22 6.70
C TYR A 118 71.91 -13.15 5.81
N ASP A 119 72.86 -14.01 6.17
CA ASP A 119 73.99 -14.40 5.34
C ASP A 119 73.69 -15.68 4.54
N GLU A 120 74.68 -16.17 3.80
CA GLU A 120 74.56 -17.33 2.91
C GLU A 120 74.37 -18.67 3.64
N TRP A 121 74.28 -18.70 4.97
CA TRP A 121 74.25 -19.93 5.76
C TRP A 121 72.86 -20.27 6.32
N THR A 122 71.90 -19.34 6.29
CA THR A 122 70.55 -19.56 6.82
C THR A 122 69.49 -19.73 5.74
N TYR A 123 68.79 -20.86 5.78
CA TYR A 123 67.77 -21.26 4.80
C TYR A 123 66.43 -21.57 5.47
N ASP A 124 65.35 -21.17 4.78
CA ASP A 124 64.00 -21.51 5.22
C ASP A 124 63.63 -22.93 4.81
N ILE A 125 62.99 -23.65 5.73
CA ILE A 125 62.35 -24.94 5.46
C ILE A 125 60.99 -24.70 4.80
N LEU A 126 60.29 -23.64 5.20
CA LEU A 126 59.05 -23.20 4.57
C LEU A 126 59.35 -22.21 3.44
N PRO A 127 58.49 -22.13 2.41
CA PRO A 127 58.56 -21.04 1.46
C PRO A 127 58.53 -19.69 2.18
N SER A 128 59.21 -18.70 1.60
CA SER A 128 59.15 -17.34 2.13
C SER A 128 57.71 -16.85 2.20
N ASN A 129 57.41 -15.99 3.18
CA ASN A 129 56.10 -15.33 3.29
C ASN A 129 55.71 -14.66 1.96
N LEU A 130 56.70 -14.11 1.24
CA LEU A 130 56.51 -13.53 -0.09
C LEU A 130 56.06 -14.58 -1.12
N ALA A 131 56.74 -15.72 -1.23
CA ALA A 131 56.36 -16.76 -2.19
C ALA A 131 54.97 -17.35 -1.90
N GLN A 132 54.63 -17.51 -0.61
CA GLN A 132 53.29 -17.94 -0.22
C GLN A 132 52.24 -16.89 -0.60
N THR A 133 52.53 -15.62 -0.35
CA THR A 133 51.70 -14.47 -0.73
C THR A 133 51.50 -14.40 -2.25
N ASP A 134 52.56 -14.57 -3.04
CA ASP A 134 52.50 -14.61 -4.50
C ASP A 134 51.62 -15.77 -5.01
N ALA A 135 51.68 -16.94 -4.35
CA ALA A 135 50.83 -18.07 -4.69
C ALA A 135 49.35 -17.82 -4.38
N TYR A 136 49.05 -17.12 -3.28
CA TYR A 136 47.68 -16.66 -3.01
C TYR A 136 47.21 -15.68 -4.09
N PHE A 137 47.99 -14.65 -4.42
CA PHE A 137 47.58 -13.67 -5.43
C PHE A 137 47.45 -14.26 -6.83
N ALA A 138 48.31 -15.21 -7.19
CA ALA A 138 48.14 -15.97 -8.42
C ALA A 138 46.80 -16.73 -8.43
N THR A 139 46.41 -17.31 -7.29
CA THR A 139 45.12 -17.99 -7.10
C THR A 139 43.95 -17.01 -7.18
N LEU A 140 44.05 -15.84 -6.54
CA LEU A 140 43.04 -14.78 -6.64
C LEU A 140 42.88 -14.27 -8.07
N ALA A 141 44.00 -14.03 -8.76
CA ALA A 141 44.01 -13.59 -10.15
C ALA A 141 43.38 -14.62 -11.08
N HIS A 142 43.62 -15.92 -10.84
CA HIS A 142 43.01 -16.99 -11.61
C HIS A 142 41.47 -17.01 -11.51
N PHE A 143 40.92 -16.72 -10.33
CA PHE A 143 39.47 -16.64 -10.12
C PHE A 143 38.87 -15.25 -10.39
N ASN A 144 39.70 -14.27 -10.79
CA ASN A 144 39.31 -12.87 -10.92
C ASN A 144 38.70 -12.29 -9.62
N TRP A 145 39.28 -12.66 -8.49
CA TRP A 145 38.88 -12.23 -7.15
C TRP A 145 39.64 -10.97 -6.75
N THR A 146 39.17 -9.83 -7.24
CA THR A 146 39.83 -8.53 -7.06
C THR A 146 39.34 -7.74 -5.84
N HIS A 147 38.34 -8.26 -5.12
CA HIS A 147 37.68 -7.60 -3.98
C HIS A 147 37.38 -8.64 -2.89
N GLY A 148 37.08 -8.16 -1.67
CA GLY A 148 36.52 -8.96 -0.59
C GLY A 148 37.09 -8.59 0.77
N LEU A 149 36.80 -9.42 1.77
CA LEU A 149 37.15 -9.15 3.16
C LEU A 149 38.34 -9.99 3.62
N VAL A 150 39.42 -9.32 4.00
CA VAL A 150 40.61 -9.92 4.62
C VAL A 150 40.44 -9.89 6.14
N ILE A 151 40.42 -11.07 6.76
CA ILE A 151 40.31 -11.25 8.21
C ILE A 151 41.66 -11.74 8.72
N THR A 152 42.32 -10.94 9.57
CA THR A 152 43.62 -11.27 10.15
C THR A 152 43.59 -11.32 11.67
N ASP A 153 44.61 -11.92 12.28
CA ASP A 153 44.97 -11.64 13.68
C ASP A 153 46.17 -10.66 13.72
N GLY A 154 46.66 -10.36 14.92
CA GLY A 154 47.80 -9.45 15.10
C GLY A 154 49.08 -9.97 14.44
N ASP A 155 49.30 -11.29 14.48
CA ASP A 155 50.52 -11.93 13.97
C ASP A 155 50.57 -11.90 12.43
N HIS A 156 49.42 -11.90 11.77
CA HIS A 156 49.32 -11.89 10.30
C HIS A 156 49.01 -10.51 9.70
N ALA A 157 49.07 -9.44 10.50
CA ALA A 157 48.80 -8.08 10.03
C ALA A 157 49.76 -7.61 8.92
N TYR A 158 50.94 -8.22 8.80
CA TYR A 158 51.94 -7.94 7.75
C TYR A 158 51.45 -8.20 6.31
N ILE A 159 50.34 -8.94 6.14
CA ILE A 159 49.76 -9.27 4.83
C ILE A 159 49.02 -8.06 4.23
N LYS A 160 48.60 -7.10 5.07
CA LYS A 160 47.77 -5.95 4.66
C LYS A 160 48.39 -5.09 3.54
N PRO A 161 49.66 -4.65 3.60
CA PRO A 161 50.26 -3.84 2.54
C PRO A 161 50.25 -4.54 1.18
N LYS A 162 50.46 -5.86 1.17
CA LYS A 162 50.52 -6.66 -0.05
C LYS A 162 49.16 -6.80 -0.74
N PHE A 163 48.07 -6.95 0.01
CA PHE A 163 46.74 -6.93 -0.60
C PHE A 163 46.36 -5.53 -1.12
N LEU A 164 46.82 -4.46 -0.46
CA LEU A 164 46.66 -3.09 -0.97
C LEU A 164 47.44 -2.85 -2.26
N GLU A 165 48.63 -3.47 -2.43
CA GLU A 165 49.37 -3.47 -3.70
C GLU A 165 48.60 -4.20 -4.81
N TYR A 166 47.86 -5.26 -4.47
CA TYR A 166 47.10 -6.07 -5.42
C TYR A 166 45.77 -5.40 -5.85
N SER A 167 45.04 -4.80 -4.91
CA SER A 167 43.85 -3.97 -5.19
C SER A 167 43.51 -3.07 -4.00
N GLU A 168 43.07 -1.84 -4.28
CA GLU A 168 42.61 -0.89 -3.26
C GLU A 168 41.23 -1.25 -2.66
N THR A 169 40.57 -2.28 -3.19
CA THR A 169 39.16 -2.56 -2.91
C THR A 169 38.92 -3.70 -1.92
N PHE A 170 39.95 -4.12 -1.19
CA PHE A 170 39.84 -5.07 -0.09
C PHE A 170 39.54 -4.36 1.23
N ASP A 171 38.57 -4.87 1.96
CA ASP A 171 38.32 -4.48 3.35
C ASP A 171 39.18 -5.33 4.29
N TYR A 172 39.61 -4.75 5.41
CA TYR A 172 40.46 -5.44 6.40
C TYR A 172 39.86 -5.38 7.78
N ILE A 173 39.84 -6.53 8.44
CA ILE A 173 39.43 -6.66 9.85
C ILE A 173 40.49 -7.47 10.58
N THR A 174 41.01 -6.90 11.66
CA THR A 174 41.87 -7.62 12.60
C THR A 174 41.05 -8.04 13.82
N ILE A 175 41.08 -9.33 14.15
CA ILE A 175 40.36 -9.89 15.29
C ILE A 175 41.35 -10.15 16.42
N GLU A 176 41.25 -9.34 17.48
CA GLU A 176 42.16 -9.41 18.62
C GLU A 176 41.87 -10.60 19.55
N SER A 177 40.60 -11.02 19.66
CA SER A 177 40.22 -12.12 20.56
C SER A 177 38.94 -12.84 20.15
N LEU A 178 38.83 -14.11 20.55
CA LEU A 178 37.61 -14.93 20.36
C LEU A 178 36.37 -14.32 21.01
N ALA A 179 36.53 -13.64 22.16
CA ALA A 179 35.42 -12.97 22.87
C ALA A 179 34.77 -11.85 22.04
N SER A 180 35.52 -11.25 21.11
CA SER A 180 35.05 -10.19 20.23
C SER A 180 34.43 -10.68 18.92
N LEU A 181 34.67 -11.94 18.55
CA LEU A 181 34.38 -12.46 17.21
C LEU A 181 32.90 -12.32 16.83
N GLU A 182 31.97 -12.72 17.70
CA GLU A 182 30.55 -12.63 17.39
C GLU A 182 30.09 -11.18 17.21
N LYS A 183 30.62 -10.26 18.03
CA LYS A 183 30.34 -8.82 17.91
C LYS A 183 30.89 -8.26 16.60
N VAL A 184 32.13 -8.62 16.23
CA VAL A 184 32.77 -8.20 14.97
C VAL A 184 32.02 -8.75 13.76
N VAL A 185 31.63 -10.03 13.79
CA VAL A 185 30.87 -10.65 12.70
C VAL A 185 29.54 -9.93 12.50
N ASN A 186 28.80 -9.71 13.58
CA ASN A 186 27.47 -9.11 13.48
C ASN A 186 27.50 -7.61 13.16
N ARG A 187 28.47 -6.86 13.70
CA ARG A 187 28.50 -5.39 13.59
C ARG A 187 29.39 -4.84 12.49
N ILE A 188 30.31 -5.65 11.96
CA ILE A 188 31.29 -5.19 10.97
C ILE A 188 31.22 -6.08 9.72
N ILE A 189 31.49 -7.38 9.86
CA ILE A 189 31.61 -8.28 8.69
C ILE A 189 30.31 -8.39 7.91
N LYS A 190 29.21 -8.65 8.62
CA LYS A 190 27.90 -8.85 8.00
C LYS A 190 27.38 -7.60 7.29
N PRO A 191 27.48 -6.40 7.88
CA PRO A 191 27.20 -5.12 7.20
C PRO A 191 28.05 -4.83 5.96
N LEU A 192 29.30 -5.29 5.89
CA LEU A 192 30.13 -5.05 4.69
C LEU A 192 29.58 -5.75 3.44
N GLY A 193 28.72 -6.76 3.60
CA GLY A 193 28.17 -7.49 2.46
C GLY A 193 29.25 -8.24 1.68
N ALA A 194 30.33 -8.65 2.34
CA ALA A 194 31.39 -9.41 1.70
C ALA A 194 30.88 -10.76 1.19
N THR A 195 31.16 -11.08 -0.07
CA THR A 195 30.90 -12.38 -0.70
C THR A 195 32.15 -13.24 -0.75
N LEU A 196 33.33 -12.62 -0.68
CA LEU A 196 34.63 -13.29 -0.68
C LEU A 196 35.35 -13.03 0.64
N TYR A 197 35.77 -14.11 1.30
CA TYR A 197 36.44 -14.09 2.61
C TYR A 197 37.85 -14.65 2.50
N TYR A 198 38.83 -13.91 3.01
CA TYR A 198 40.23 -14.32 3.06
C TYR A 198 40.67 -14.35 4.52
N ILE A 199 40.91 -15.54 5.06
CA ILE A 199 41.23 -15.68 6.49
C ILE A 199 42.71 -16.02 6.64
N PHE A 200 43.42 -15.12 7.31
CA PHE A 200 44.85 -15.21 7.64
C PHE A 200 45.01 -15.10 9.16
N THR A 201 44.78 -16.19 9.86
CA THR A 201 44.88 -16.22 11.33
C THR A 201 45.54 -17.51 11.78
N ASN A 202 45.76 -17.67 13.09
CA ASN A 202 46.01 -19.01 13.64
C ASN A 202 44.82 -19.97 13.43
N SER A 203 45.11 -21.27 13.48
CA SER A 203 44.16 -22.34 13.17
C SER A 203 42.92 -22.35 14.07
N VAL A 204 43.08 -22.04 15.36
CA VAL A 204 41.99 -22.02 16.35
C VAL A 204 41.00 -20.90 16.03
N LEU A 205 41.51 -19.68 15.82
CA LEU A 205 40.69 -18.52 15.52
C LEU A 205 39.98 -18.66 14.17
N SER A 206 40.68 -19.11 13.13
CA SER A 206 40.10 -19.36 11.80
C SER A 206 38.98 -20.39 11.85
N SER A 207 39.16 -21.47 12.60
CA SER A 207 38.11 -22.49 12.76
C SER A 207 36.86 -21.89 13.39
N LYS A 208 37.02 -21.03 14.39
CA LYS A 208 35.89 -20.31 15.01
C LYS A 208 35.27 -19.27 14.08
N ILE A 209 36.07 -18.53 13.30
CA ILE A 209 35.57 -17.59 12.30
C ILE A 209 34.70 -18.35 11.29
N GLN A 210 35.19 -19.45 10.73
CA GLN A 210 34.47 -20.27 9.76
C GLN A 210 33.15 -20.81 10.33
N GLU A 211 33.17 -21.35 11.55
CA GLU A 211 31.96 -21.81 12.25
C GLU A 211 30.96 -20.66 12.44
N THR A 212 31.46 -19.47 12.79
CA THR A 212 30.63 -18.27 12.98
C THR A 212 30.05 -17.79 11.65
N LEU A 213 30.85 -17.69 10.58
CA LEU A 213 30.36 -17.33 9.25
C LEU A 213 29.31 -18.32 8.74
N LYS A 214 29.52 -19.63 8.93
CA LYS A 214 28.57 -20.68 8.57
C LYS A 214 27.27 -20.60 9.38
N SER A 215 27.36 -20.49 10.70
CA SER A 215 26.19 -20.41 11.59
C SER A 215 25.36 -19.15 11.35
N LYS A 216 25.99 -18.04 10.97
CA LYS A 216 25.33 -16.78 10.59
C LYS A 216 24.90 -16.73 9.12
N LYS A 217 25.00 -17.84 8.38
CA LYS A 217 24.62 -17.97 6.95
C LYS A 217 25.33 -16.98 6.03
N LEU A 218 26.56 -16.60 6.37
CA LEU A 218 27.41 -15.73 5.54
C LEU A 218 28.17 -16.51 4.45
N LEU A 219 28.23 -17.84 4.57
CA LEU A 219 28.78 -18.77 3.59
C LEU A 219 27.65 -19.57 2.91
N SER A 220 27.19 -19.08 1.78
CA SER A 220 26.07 -19.58 0.98
C SER A 220 26.47 -19.71 -0.50
N LYS A 221 25.53 -20.16 -1.34
CA LYS A 221 25.79 -20.30 -2.78
C LYS A 221 26.22 -18.96 -3.38
N GLY A 222 27.40 -18.94 -4.01
CA GLY A 222 27.98 -17.74 -4.63
C GLY A 222 28.97 -16.98 -3.74
N ASP A 223 29.16 -17.41 -2.49
CA ASP A 223 30.22 -16.91 -1.62
C ASP A 223 31.51 -17.72 -1.81
N GLY A 224 32.66 -17.11 -1.57
CA GLY A 224 33.99 -17.73 -1.64
C GLY A 224 34.72 -17.58 -0.31
N ILE A 225 35.49 -18.60 0.07
CA ILE A 225 36.36 -18.55 1.24
C ILE A 225 37.72 -19.15 0.89
N MET A 226 38.77 -18.37 1.11
CA MET A 226 40.15 -18.79 0.95
C MET A 226 40.89 -18.68 2.28
N LEU A 227 41.65 -19.71 2.60
CA LEU A 227 42.38 -19.86 3.85
C LEU A 227 43.84 -20.12 3.55
N THR A 228 44.70 -19.82 4.52
CA THR A 228 46.06 -20.36 4.52
C THR A 228 46.12 -21.71 5.20
N GLN A 229 47.12 -22.52 4.88
CA GLN A 229 47.34 -23.78 5.60
C GLN A 229 47.56 -23.55 7.10
N ASN A 230 48.32 -22.51 7.47
CA ASN A 230 48.53 -22.10 8.87
C ASN A 230 47.22 -21.67 9.54
N SER A 231 46.27 -21.17 8.74
CA SER A 231 44.93 -20.81 9.21
C SER A 231 44.01 -22.00 9.37
N CYS A 232 44.28 -23.18 8.83
CA CYS A 232 43.33 -24.27 9.05
C CYS A 232 43.93 -25.64 8.77
N TYR A 233 44.32 -26.34 9.84
CA TYR A 233 44.73 -27.74 9.77
C TYR A 233 43.52 -28.72 9.82
N ASP A 234 42.45 -28.38 10.53
CA ASP A 234 41.19 -29.18 10.59
C ASP A 234 40.01 -28.45 9.92
N CYS A 235 40.19 -28.01 8.67
CA CYS A 235 39.15 -27.28 7.93
C CYS A 235 37.97 -28.18 7.55
N LYS A 236 36.78 -27.86 8.05
CA LYS A 236 35.52 -28.58 7.74
C LYS A 236 34.53 -27.77 6.92
N THR A 237 34.94 -26.62 6.40
CA THR A 237 34.06 -25.76 5.61
C THR A 237 34.05 -26.23 4.17
N ASN A 238 33.02 -26.98 3.77
CA ASN A 238 32.83 -27.39 2.38
C ASN A 238 32.93 -26.18 1.43
N GLY A 239 33.72 -26.36 0.38
CA GLY A 239 34.00 -25.37 -0.63
C GLY A 239 35.09 -24.36 -0.29
N ALA A 240 35.71 -24.45 0.90
CA ALA A 240 36.88 -23.63 1.21
C ALA A 240 38.07 -24.01 0.32
N ILE A 241 38.82 -23.00 -0.11
CA ILE A 241 40.07 -23.14 -0.84
C ILE A 241 41.23 -22.89 0.12
N ILE A 242 42.18 -23.81 0.15
CA ILE A 242 43.41 -23.70 0.93
C ILE A 242 44.56 -23.71 -0.07
N VAL A 243 45.40 -22.69 -0.05
CA VAL A 243 46.68 -22.72 -0.77
C VAL A 243 47.76 -23.13 0.21
N THR A 244 48.46 -24.20 -0.10
CA THR A 244 49.47 -24.80 0.78
C THR A 244 50.66 -25.24 -0.04
N VAL A 245 51.81 -25.46 0.58
CA VAL A 245 53.00 -25.97 -0.12
C VAL A 245 52.70 -27.40 -0.59
N ALA A 246 53.14 -27.74 -1.80
CA ALA A 246 52.94 -29.07 -2.34
C ALA A 246 53.63 -30.13 -1.45
N GLY A 247 52.93 -31.24 -1.17
CA GLY A 247 53.37 -32.29 -0.25
C GLY A 247 52.98 -32.08 1.22
N GLN A 248 52.29 -30.98 1.55
CA GLN A 248 51.81 -30.68 2.91
C GLN A 248 50.27 -30.57 2.97
N GLU A 249 49.59 -31.09 1.96
CA GLU A 249 48.16 -30.87 1.77
C GLU A 249 47.31 -31.47 2.88
N TYR A 250 47.78 -32.53 3.51
CA TYR A 250 47.03 -33.31 4.51
C TYR A 250 47.51 -33.11 5.95
N ALA A 251 48.40 -32.15 6.20
CA ALA A 251 48.85 -31.85 7.55
C ALA A 251 47.65 -31.42 8.44
N SER A 252 47.45 -32.14 9.54
CA SER A 252 46.37 -31.96 10.50
C SER A 252 46.77 -31.14 11.73
N SER A 253 48.05 -30.79 11.85
CA SER A 253 48.57 -29.84 12.82
C SER A 253 49.76 -29.04 12.27
N GLN A 254 50.20 -28.01 13.01
CA GLN A 254 51.39 -27.23 12.65
C GLN A 254 52.65 -28.10 12.66
N GLU A 255 52.70 -29.05 13.59
CA GLU A 255 53.76 -30.02 13.72
C GLU A 255 53.86 -30.91 12.48
N GLU A 256 52.75 -31.54 12.07
CA GLU A 256 52.74 -32.39 10.87
C GLU A 256 53.11 -31.58 9.62
N PHE A 257 52.70 -30.32 9.57
CA PHE A 257 53.04 -29.41 8.48
C PHE A 257 54.55 -29.16 8.41
N LEU A 258 55.19 -28.84 9.54
CA LEU A 258 56.64 -28.67 9.63
C LEU A 258 57.39 -29.96 9.31
N ILE A 259 56.92 -31.10 9.82
CA ILE A 259 57.52 -32.42 9.54
C ILE A 259 57.49 -32.70 8.03
N SER A 260 56.33 -32.57 7.39
CA SER A 260 56.23 -32.81 5.95
C SER A 260 57.03 -31.79 5.13
N SER A 261 57.22 -30.57 5.62
CA SER A 261 58.13 -29.59 5.01
C SER A 261 59.58 -30.09 5.03
N PHE A 262 60.02 -30.57 6.19
CA PHE A 262 61.36 -31.09 6.39
C PHE A 262 61.60 -32.39 5.62
N GLU A 263 60.63 -33.31 5.60
CA GLU A 263 60.66 -34.53 4.78
C GLU A 263 60.86 -34.19 3.30
N ASN A 264 60.11 -33.22 2.77
CA ASN A 264 60.22 -32.80 1.37
C ASN A 264 61.56 -32.13 1.05
N LEU A 265 62.11 -31.36 1.99
CA LEU A 265 63.45 -30.78 1.88
C LEU A 265 64.53 -31.87 1.80
N ILE A 266 64.49 -32.84 2.71
CA ILE A 266 65.43 -33.96 2.73
C ILE A 266 65.31 -34.79 1.44
N LEU A 267 64.10 -35.14 1.03
CA LEU A 267 63.86 -35.86 -0.22
C LEU A 267 64.42 -35.10 -1.43
N TYR A 268 64.32 -33.78 -1.43
CA TYR A 268 64.89 -32.97 -2.50
C TYR A 268 66.42 -33.02 -2.50
N VAL A 269 67.05 -32.85 -1.35
CA VAL A 269 68.51 -32.89 -1.20
C VAL A 269 69.06 -34.27 -1.57
N LEU A 270 68.44 -35.35 -1.09
CA LEU A 270 68.87 -36.73 -1.35
C LEU A 270 68.81 -37.10 -2.84
N ASN A 271 67.82 -36.59 -3.57
CA ASN A 271 67.68 -36.83 -5.00
C ASN A 271 68.71 -36.07 -5.87
N GLN A 272 69.52 -35.19 -5.29
CA GLN A 272 70.47 -34.34 -6.02
C GLN A 272 71.94 -34.59 -5.62
N THR A 273 72.21 -35.56 -4.74
CA THR A 273 73.56 -36.02 -4.32
C THR A 273 74.55 -34.88 -4.00
N ALA A 274 74.26 -34.06 -2.98
CA ALA A 274 75.26 -33.09 -2.49
C ALA A 274 76.35 -33.80 -1.68
N GLU A 275 77.61 -33.63 -2.07
CA GLU A 275 78.79 -34.20 -1.39
C GLU A 275 79.50 -33.14 -0.53
N THR A 276 79.26 -31.85 -0.78
CA THR A 276 79.88 -30.74 -0.03
C THR A 276 78.86 -29.77 0.56
N THR A 277 79.26 -29.02 1.60
CA THR A 277 78.41 -27.99 2.22
C THR A 277 78.03 -26.88 1.23
N GLU A 278 78.91 -26.52 0.28
CA GLU A 278 78.59 -25.51 -0.74
C GLU A 278 77.57 -26.02 -1.79
N GLU A 279 77.63 -27.30 -2.16
CA GLU A 279 76.60 -27.93 -2.99
C GLU A 279 75.27 -27.99 -2.25
N LEU A 280 75.28 -28.33 -0.96
CA LEU A 280 74.09 -28.30 -0.11
C LEU A 280 73.49 -26.89 -0.04
N LYS A 281 74.31 -25.87 0.20
CA LYS A 281 73.91 -24.45 0.17
C LYS A 281 73.26 -24.06 -1.16
N HIS A 282 73.86 -24.48 -2.27
CA HIS A 282 73.31 -24.23 -3.61
C HIS A 282 71.96 -24.95 -3.83
N LEU A 283 71.84 -26.21 -3.40
CA LEU A 283 70.58 -26.97 -3.47
C LEU A 283 69.48 -26.37 -2.62
N LEU A 284 69.78 -25.96 -1.39
CA LEU A 284 68.84 -25.31 -0.49
C LEU A 284 68.39 -23.96 -1.05
N LYS A 285 69.30 -23.21 -1.69
CA LYS A 285 68.96 -21.99 -2.43
C LYS A 285 67.98 -22.30 -3.56
N ILE A 286 68.22 -23.33 -4.37
CA ILE A 286 67.28 -23.74 -5.44
C ILE A 286 65.94 -24.22 -4.85
N TYR A 287 65.96 -24.99 -3.76
CA TYR A 287 64.75 -25.47 -3.10
C TYR A 287 63.88 -24.31 -2.62
N SER A 288 64.47 -23.35 -1.91
CA SER A 288 63.78 -22.14 -1.43
C SER A 288 63.19 -21.27 -2.55
N GLN A 289 63.69 -21.43 -3.79
CA GLN A 289 63.18 -20.75 -4.98
C GLN A 289 62.13 -21.58 -5.75
N LYS A 290 62.14 -22.92 -5.64
CA LYS A 290 61.19 -23.84 -6.28
C LYS A 290 59.92 -23.99 -5.45
N ASN A 291 59.21 -22.89 -5.26
CA ASN A 291 57.97 -22.92 -4.49
C ASN A 291 56.82 -23.41 -5.38
N LYS A 292 56.52 -24.70 -5.29
CA LYS A 292 55.28 -25.30 -5.82
C LYS A 292 54.25 -25.34 -4.71
N PHE A 293 53.07 -24.80 -4.99
CA PHE A 293 51.94 -24.84 -4.08
C PHE A 293 50.85 -25.74 -4.66
N SER A 294 50.09 -26.35 -3.78
CA SER A 294 48.89 -27.10 -4.08
C SER A 294 47.67 -26.26 -3.70
N ILE A 295 46.65 -26.30 -4.55
CA ILE A 295 45.32 -25.78 -4.25
C ILE A 295 44.48 -26.95 -3.75
N VAL A 296 44.08 -26.87 -2.51
CA VAL A 296 43.24 -27.85 -1.84
C VAL A 296 41.83 -27.28 -1.70
N ASN A 297 40.82 -28.07 -2.02
CA ASN A 297 39.43 -27.71 -1.85
C ASN A 297 38.76 -28.70 -0.90
N ILE A 298 38.00 -28.19 0.06
CA ILE A 298 37.30 -29.03 1.03
C ILE A 298 36.01 -29.56 0.39
N GLN A 299 35.94 -30.86 0.13
CA GLN A 299 34.80 -31.54 -0.47
C GLN A 299 34.32 -32.64 0.47
N ASP A 300 33.04 -32.62 0.85
CA ASP A 300 32.46 -33.58 1.80
C ASP A 300 33.25 -33.70 3.13
N ASN A 301 33.69 -32.56 3.65
CA ASN A 301 34.57 -32.43 4.81
C ASN A 301 35.93 -33.13 4.66
N GLN A 302 36.38 -33.39 3.42
CA GLN A 302 37.67 -33.99 3.10
C GLN A 302 38.50 -33.04 2.25
N ARG A 303 39.82 -33.06 2.46
CA ARG A 303 40.77 -32.30 1.65
C ARG A 303 40.94 -32.96 0.29
N GLN A 304 40.68 -32.25 -0.78
CA GLN A 304 40.92 -32.70 -2.15
C GLN A 304 41.92 -31.78 -2.83
N ILE A 305 43.04 -32.33 -3.29
CA ILE A 305 43.97 -31.58 -4.14
C ILE A 305 43.32 -31.41 -5.52
N VAL A 306 43.03 -30.16 -5.88
CA VAL A 306 42.28 -29.80 -7.08
C VAL A 306 43.10 -28.99 -8.09
N GLY A 307 44.28 -28.50 -7.70
CA GLY A 307 45.16 -27.77 -8.59
C GLY A 307 46.52 -27.48 -7.98
N THR A 308 47.35 -26.75 -8.71
CA THR A 308 48.71 -26.36 -8.31
C THR A 308 49.02 -24.93 -8.75
N VAL A 309 49.85 -24.24 -7.98
CA VAL A 309 50.45 -22.94 -8.33
C VAL A 309 51.95 -23.11 -8.48
N SER A 310 52.50 -22.72 -9.63
CA SER A 310 53.93 -22.79 -9.92
C SER A 310 54.34 -21.58 -10.73
N ALA A 311 55.35 -20.84 -10.26
CA ALA A 311 55.87 -19.64 -10.92
C ALA A 311 54.75 -18.62 -11.29
N GLY A 312 53.83 -18.35 -10.35
CA GLY A 312 52.71 -17.43 -10.54
C GLY A 312 51.59 -17.94 -11.46
N SER A 313 51.73 -19.14 -12.05
CA SER A 313 50.69 -19.75 -12.89
C SER A 313 49.85 -20.76 -12.10
N VAL A 314 48.52 -20.70 -12.26
CA VAL A 314 47.57 -21.60 -11.62
C VAL A 314 47.05 -22.63 -12.62
N LYS A 315 47.06 -23.90 -12.22
CA LYS A 315 46.50 -25.02 -13.00
C LYS A 315 45.51 -25.80 -12.14
N ILE A 316 44.22 -25.72 -12.48
CA ILE A 316 43.16 -26.53 -11.86
C ILE A 316 43.03 -27.85 -12.63
N SER A 317 43.16 -28.98 -11.92
CA SER A 317 43.14 -30.33 -12.46
C SER A 317 41.88 -31.12 -12.10
N LYS A 318 41.08 -30.66 -11.12
CA LYS A 318 39.80 -31.25 -10.72
C LYS A 318 38.73 -30.19 -10.50
N THR A 319 37.47 -30.60 -10.52
CA THR A 319 36.33 -29.72 -10.23
C THR A 319 36.41 -29.13 -8.82
N LEU A 320 36.29 -27.81 -8.73
CA LEU A 320 36.14 -27.07 -7.49
C LEU A 320 34.66 -27.07 -7.05
N ILE A 321 34.43 -27.17 -5.76
CA ILE A 321 33.16 -26.77 -5.16
C ILE A 321 33.40 -25.53 -4.30
N PHE A 322 32.38 -24.71 -4.16
CA PHE A 322 32.36 -23.50 -3.35
C PHE A 322 31.25 -23.60 -2.29
N PRO A 323 31.24 -22.72 -1.27
CA PRO A 323 30.15 -22.62 -0.32
C PRO A 323 28.75 -22.75 -0.96
N GLY A 324 27.87 -23.50 -0.31
CA GLY A 324 26.57 -23.89 -0.89
C GLY A 324 26.63 -25.07 -1.87
N ASN A 325 27.76 -25.80 -1.93
CA ASN A 325 27.97 -26.97 -2.79
C ASN A 325 27.75 -26.68 -4.29
N THR A 326 28.20 -25.51 -4.75
CA THR A 326 28.12 -25.11 -6.17
C THR A 326 29.48 -25.21 -6.84
N THR A 327 29.51 -25.47 -8.14
CA THR A 327 30.72 -25.41 -8.97
C THR A 327 30.91 -24.03 -9.61
N ASP A 328 29.93 -23.12 -9.45
CA ASP A 328 30.00 -21.78 -9.99
C ASP A 328 31.05 -20.99 -9.22
N VAL A 329 32.06 -20.47 -9.91
CA VAL A 329 33.09 -19.63 -9.29
C VAL A 329 32.43 -18.37 -8.72
N PRO A 330 32.54 -18.11 -7.40
CA PRO A 330 32.10 -16.89 -6.77
C PRO A 330 32.63 -15.69 -7.52
N LYS A 331 31.75 -14.74 -7.83
CA LYS A 331 32.17 -13.47 -8.44
C LYS A 331 32.22 -12.42 -7.34
N PRO A 332 33.16 -11.45 -7.40
CA PRO A 332 33.10 -10.26 -6.57
C PRO A 332 31.88 -9.44 -7.01
N ASP A 333 30.73 -9.78 -6.44
CA ASP A 333 29.43 -9.17 -6.68
C ASP A 333 28.81 -8.77 -5.34
N LYS A 334 27.82 -7.89 -5.39
CA LYS A 334 27.07 -7.42 -4.24
C LYS A 334 26.37 -8.60 -3.55
N LYS A 335 26.35 -8.58 -2.21
CA LYS A 335 25.64 -9.61 -1.44
C LYS A 335 24.15 -9.56 -1.74
N VAL A 336 23.56 -10.72 -2.00
CA VAL A 336 22.14 -10.82 -2.34
C VAL A 336 21.28 -10.78 -1.06
N LEU A 337 20.37 -9.83 -1.00
CA LEU A 337 19.28 -9.78 -0.04
C LEU A 337 18.01 -10.28 -0.72
N HIS A 338 17.40 -11.33 -0.17
CA HIS A 338 16.17 -11.89 -0.71
C HIS A 338 14.96 -11.15 -0.14
N MET A 339 14.02 -10.77 -0.99
CA MET A 339 12.71 -10.18 -0.63
C MET A 339 11.58 -11.01 -1.23
N THR A 340 10.37 -10.83 -0.71
CA THR A 340 9.18 -11.48 -1.26
C THR A 340 8.08 -10.45 -1.49
N VAL A 341 7.27 -10.68 -2.51
CA VAL A 341 6.14 -9.82 -2.85
C VAL A 341 5.01 -10.66 -3.42
N SER A 342 3.80 -10.50 -2.89
CA SER A 342 2.58 -11.15 -3.39
C SER A 342 2.04 -10.46 -4.64
N GLY A 343 2.88 -10.40 -5.68
CA GLY A 343 2.65 -9.62 -6.90
C GLY A 343 2.27 -10.42 -8.14
N GLY A 344 1.86 -11.67 -7.97
CA GLY A 344 1.38 -12.52 -9.05
C GLY A 344 -0.07 -12.24 -9.48
N SER A 345 -0.63 -13.12 -10.33
CA SER A 345 -2.02 -13.02 -10.83
C SER A 345 -2.90 -14.22 -10.45
N TYR A 346 -2.32 -15.32 -9.98
CA TYR A 346 -2.97 -16.57 -9.67
C TYR A 346 -3.72 -16.54 -8.33
N ASN A 347 -4.97 -16.99 -8.38
CA ASN A 347 -5.80 -17.25 -7.21
C ASN A 347 -6.21 -18.73 -7.22
N PRO A 348 -5.79 -19.54 -6.24
CA PRO A 348 -6.26 -20.92 -6.15
C PRO A 348 -7.79 -20.97 -6.06
N GLY A 349 -8.41 -21.78 -6.93
CA GLY A 349 -9.88 -21.93 -6.96
C GLY A 349 -10.65 -20.76 -7.61
N ALA A 350 -9.97 -19.72 -8.12
CA ALA A 350 -10.59 -18.58 -8.78
C ALA A 350 -9.86 -18.17 -10.06
N PRO A 351 -10.50 -17.42 -10.98
CA PRO A 351 -9.83 -16.90 -12.17
C PRO A 351 -8.61 -16.01 -11.83
N PRO A 352 -7.57 -15.99 -12.67
CA PRO A 352 -6.45 -15.08 -12.51
C PRO A 352 -6.89 -13.61 -12.59
N VAL A 353 -6.24 -12.75 -11.82
CA VAL A 353 -6.53 -11.31 -11.78
C VAL A 353 -5.38 -10.53 -12.41
N THR A 354 -5.66 -9.86 -13.53
CA THR A 354 -4.65 -9.20 -14.36
C THR A 354 -4.17 -7.85 -13.81
N PHE A 355 -4.96 -7.18 -12.96
CA PHE A 355 -4.59 -5.87 -12.43
C PHE A 355 -3.62 -5.95 -11.24
N ALA A 356 -3.63 -7.04 -10.47
CA ALA A 356 -2.84 -7.14 -9.23
C ALA A 356 -1.32 -7.01 -9.46
N PRO A 357 -0.72 -7.64 -10.49
CA PRO A 357 0.69 -7.44 -10.81
C PRO A 357 1.07 -5.98 -11.10
N LEU A 358 0.15 -5.19 -11.66
CA LEU A 358 0.39 -3.80 -12.07
C LEU A 358 0.63 -2.88 -10.87
N PHE A 359 0.07 -3.21 -9.71
CA PHE A 359 0.31 -2.47 -8.48
C PHE A 359 1.73 -2.67 -7.92
N TYR A 360 2.40 -3.77 -8.28
CA TYR A 360 3.76 -4.09 -7.80
C TYR A 360 4.88 -3.67 -8.76
N TYR A 361 4.56 -3.11 -9.93
CA TYR A 361 5.56 -2.50 -10.81
C TYR A 361 6.37 -1.40 -10.11
N GLY A 362 5.77 -0.70 -9.15
CA GLY A 362 6.49 0.25 -8.31
C GLY A 362 7.52 -0.42 -7.42
N ALA A 363 7.16 -1.56 -6.80
CA ALA A 363 8.07 -2.32 -5.95
C ALA A 363 9.28 -2.86 -6.74
N TYR A 364 9.01 -3.46 -7.91
CA TYR A 364 10.05 -3.95 -8.81
C TYR A 364 10.97 -2.82 -9.28
N THR A 365 10.40 -1.66 -9.61
CA THR A 365 11.17 -0.49 -10.03
C THR A 365 12.05 0.05 -8.90
N ALA A 366 11.53 0.18 -7.68
CA ALA A 366 12.30 0.63 -6.53
C ALA A 366 13.51 -0.28 -6.27
N TRP A 367 13.32 -1.59 -6.24
CA TRP A 367 14.41 -2.55 -6.06
C TRP A 367 15.39 -2.56 -7.24
N SER A 368 14.93 -2.37 -8.48
CA SER A 368 15.81 -2.21 -9.64
C SER A 368 16.70 -0.97 -9.49
N LEU A 369 16.14 0.18 -9.11
CA LEU A 369 16.88 1.43 -8.92
C LEU A 369 17.88 1.34 -7.76
N ILE A 370 17.58 0.57 -6.71
CA ILE A 370 18.56 0.25 -5.65
C ILE A 370 19.72 -0.57 -6.22
N ASN A 371 19.42 -1.62 -6.99
CA ASN A 371 20.44 -2.49 -7.58
C ASN A 371 21.36 -1.73 -8.55
N GLU A 372 20.77 -0.85 -9.36
CA GLU A 372 21.43 0.08 -10.29
C GLU A 372 22.23 1.18 -9.56
N GLY A 373 22.06 1.34 -8.24
CA GLY A 373 22.75 2.35 -7.43
C GLY A 373 22.17 3.76 -7.54
N VAL A 374 21.06 3.94 -8.25
CA VAL A 374 20.44 5.25 -8.52
C VAL A 374 19.92 5.90 -7.23
N LEU A 375 19.42 5.10 -6.28
CA LEU A 375 18.91 5.60 -4.99
C LEU A 375 19.99 5.78 -3.93
N GLY A 376 21.25 5.41 -4.21
CA GLY A 376 22.38 5.61 -3.30
C GLY A 376 22.35 4.82 -1.98
N ILE A 377 21.44 3.85 -1.85
CA ILE A 377 21.33 2.96 -0.67
C ILE A 377 21.76 1.54 -1.01
N LEU A 378 22.16 0.76 0.00
CA LEU A 378 22.56 -0.65 -0.14
C LEU A 378 23.71 -0.83 -1.16
N THR A 379 24.72 0.03 -1.11
CA THR A 379 25.83 0.08 -2.10
C THR A 379 26.54 -1.26 -2.32
N HIS A 380 26.72 -2.06 -1.26
CA HIS A 380 27.39 -3.37 -1.29
C HIS A 380 26.43 -4.56 -1.40
N PHE A 381 25.13 -4.28 -1.55
CA PHE A 381 24.07 -5.29 -1.58
C PHE A 381 23.23 -5.16 -2.84
N ARG A 382 22.64 -6.28 -3.26
CA ARG A 382 21.63 -6.30 -4.31
C ARG A 382 20.40 -7.02 -3.82
N ILE A 383 19.24 -6.48 -4.14
CA ILE A 383 17.96 -7.08 -3.83
C ILE A 383 17.61 -8.06 -4.95
N ASN A 384 17.42 -9.32 -4.57
CA ASN A 384 16.74 -10.30 -5.39
C ASN A 384 15.35 -10.51 -4.78
N TYR A 385 14.31 -10.60 -5.60
CA TYR A 385 12.95 -10.74 -5.10
C TYR A 385 12.26 -11.95 -5.71
N PHE A 386 11.46 -12.62 -4.89
CA PHE A 386 10.58 -13.70 -5.29
C PHE A 386 9.16 -13.16 -5.43
N ILE A 387 8.60 -13.30 -6.64
CA ILE A 387 7.19 -12.99 -6.89
C ILE A 387 6.40 -14.20 -6.43
N PHE A 388 5.74 -14.05 -5.29
CA PHE A 388 4.82 -15.05 -4.78
C PHE A 388 3.47 -14.90 -5.47
N ASP A 389 3.01 -15.99 -6.06
CA ASP A 389 1.82 -15.99 -6.93
C ASP A 389 0.77 -16.96 -6.38
N CYS A 390 0.16 -16.60 -5.25
CA CYS A 390 -0.86 -17.46 -4.67
C CYS A 390 -1.91 -16.75 -3.81
N GLY A 391 -3.13 -16.66 -4.36
CA GLY A 391 -4.29 -16.14 -3.64
C GLY A 391 -4.20 -14.64 -3.47
N VAL A 392 -3.79 -13.92 -4.51
CA VAL A 392 -3.47 -12.49 -4.48
C VAL A 392 -4.68 -11.61 -4.11
N VAL A 393 -5.89 -12.04 -4.45
CA VAL A 393 -7.12 -11.24 -4.21
C VAL A 393 -8.19 -12.03 -3.47
N THR A 394 -8.24 -13.34 -3.70
CA THR A 394 -9.16 -14.27 -3.01
C THR A 394 -8.38 -15.24 -2.13
N TYR A 395 -9.02 -15.67 -1.05
CA TYR A 395 -8.45 -16.63 -0.11
C TYR A 395 -9.25 -17.93 -0.13
N ASP A 396 -8.60 -19.03 -0.49
CA ASP A 396 -9.15 -20.38 -0.35
C ASP A 396 -8.54 -21.05 0.88
N LYS A 397 -9.38 -21.54 1.78
CA LYS A 397 -8.96 -22.06 3.08
C LYS A 397 -8.08 -23.31 2.99
N GLU A 398 -8.19 -24.09 1.92
CA GLU A 398 -7.43 -25.33 1.74
C GLU A 398 -6.27 -25.15 0.75
N LEU A 399 -6.53 -24.52 -0.39
CA LEU A 399 -5.56 -24.40 -1.48
C LEU A 399 -4.51 -23.33 -1.22
N THR A 400 -4.88 -22.18 -0.62
CA THR A 400 -3.92 -21.09 -0.37
C THR A 400 -2.82 -21.53 0.61
N PRO A 401 -3.10 -22.13 1.79
CA PRO A 401 -2.05 -22.60 2.69
C PRO A 401 -1.12 -23.67 2.09
N ALA A 402 -1.67 -24.59 1.29
CA ALA A 402 -0.87 -25.63 0.61
C ALA A 402 0.14 -25.01 -0.36
N CYS A 403 -0.27 -23.95 -1.04
CA CYS A 403 0.56 -23.20 -1.97
C CYS A 403 1.68 -22.42 -1.27
N PHE A 404 1.39 -21.75 -0.15
CA PHE A 404 2.41 -21.11 0.69
C PHE A 404 3.48 -22.11 1.13
N THR A 405 3.07 -23.27 1.63
CA THR A 405 3.98 -24.30 2.15
C THR A 405 4.96 -24.81 1.08
N LYS A 406 4.56 -24.82 -0.19
CA LYS A 406 5.38 -25.29 -1.32
C LYS A 406 6.57 -24.38 -1.62
N ASP A 407 6.39 -23.07 -1.49
CA ASP A 407 7.37 -22.06 -1.91
C ASP A 407 7.96 -21.26 -0.73
N ILE A 408 7.68 -21.68 0.50
CA ILE A 408 8.06 -20.94 1.71
C ILE A 408 9.58 -20.84 1.92
N ASP A 409 10.34 -21.79 1.39
CA ASP A 409 11.81 -21.80 1.40
C ASP A 409 12.42 -20.71 0.53
N LYS A 410 11.62 -20.10 -0.38
CA LYS A 410 12.01 -18.98 -1.23
C LYS A 410 11.74 -17.61 -0.59
N PHE A 411 11.09 -17.58 0.57
CA PHE A 411 10.77 -16.32 1.23
C PHE A 411 12.01 -15.60 1.77
N GLY A 412 11.99 -14.28 1.67
CA GLY A 412 13.12 -13.40 1.97
C GLY A 412 13.14 -12.83 3.40
N LEU A 413 13.89 -11.74 3.55
CA LEU A 413 14.02 -10.98 4.80
C LEU A 413 12.76 -10.19 5.17
N ALA A 414 11.98 -9.78 4.15
CA ALA A 414 10.74 -9.05 4.30
C ALA A 414 9.77 -9.44 3.18
N HIS A 415 8.47 -9.26 3.44
CA HIS A 415 7.38 -9.61 2.54
C HIS A 415 6.51 -8.38 2.26
N ILE A 416 6.28 -8.05 1.00
CA ILE A 416 5.23 -7.10 0.60
C ILE A 416 3.94 -7.90 0.42
N SER A 417 2.92 -7.59 1.23
CA SER A 417 1.69 -8.39 1.29
C SER A 417 0.86 -8.29 0.02
N ALA A 418 -0.14 -9.16 -0.11
CA ALA A 418 -1.14 -9.11 -1.16
C ALA A 418 -1.94 -7.77 -1.17
N PRO A 419 -2.53 -7.38 -2.32
CA PRO A 419 -3.31 -6.15 -2.41
C PRO A 419 -4.62 -6.21 -1.61
N SER A 420 -5.18 -7.41 -1.44
CA SER A 420 -6.41 -7.63 -0.68
C SER A 420 -6.14 -7.66 0.82
N SER A 421 -6.90 -6.88 1.59
CA SER A 421 -6.83 -6.89 3.07
C SER A 421 -7.20 -8.26 3.65
N LEU A 422 -8.20 -8.94 3.08
CA LEU A 422 -8.62 -10.28 3.51
C LEU A 422 -7.48 -11.29 3.33
N VAL A 423 -6.87 -11.28 2.16
CA VAL A 423 -5.72 -12.14 1.86
C VAL A 423 -4.57 -11.82 2.78
N THR A 424 -4.21 -10.55 2.96
CA THR A 424 -3.12 -10.12 3.85
C THR A 424 -3.28 -10.67 5.26
N ILE A 425 -4.50 -10.61 5.82
CA ILE A 425 -4.81 -11.22 7.13
C ILE A 425 -4.54 -12.73 7.10
N ALA A 426 -4.95 -13.41 6.02
CA ALA A 426 -4.70 -14.82 5.85
C ALA A 426 -3.20 -15.16 5.71
N GLU A 427 -2.42 -14.38 4.95
CA GLU A 427 -0.96 -14.55 4.83
C GLU A 427 -0.29 -14.50 6.21
N ILE A 428 -0.59 -13.48 7.00
CA ILE A 428 -0.02 -13.31 8.35
C ILE A 428 -0.41 -14.48 9.26
N ASN A 429 -1.65 -14.98 9.17
CA ASN A 429 -2.10 -16.13 9.93
C ASN A 429 -1.39 -17.43 9.51
N ILE A 430 -1.12 -17.61 8.21
CA ILE A 430 -0.33 -18.74 7.69
C ILE A 430 1.11 -18.66 8.20
N PHE A 431 1.75 -17.48 8.16
CA PHE A 431 3.10 -17.34 8.70
C PHE A 431 3.16 -17.69 10.19
N LYS A 432 2.16 -17.23 10.95
CA LYS A 432 2.02 -17.59 12.38
C LYS A 432 1.83 -19.09 12.59
N SER A 433 1.01 -19.77 11.77
CA SER A 433 0.78 -21.22 11.91
C SER A 433 2.00 -22.06 11.53
N LEU A 434 2.84 -21.56 10.62
CA LEU A 434 4.12 -22.17 10.23
C LEU A 434 5.29 -21.78 11.17
N ASN A 435 5.02 -21.02 12.24
CA ASN A 435 6.03 -20.48 13.15
C ASN A 435 7.13 -19.67 12.43
N LEU A 436 6.72 -18.92 11.40
CA LEU A 436 7.57 -18.03 10.63
C LEU A 436 7.37 -16.60 11.10
N THR A 437 8.47 -15.87 11.21
CA THR A 437 8.47 -14.47 11.63
C THR A 437 9.30 -13.66 10.66
N PHE A 438 8.65 -12.82 9.87
CA PHE A 438 9.30 -11.80 9.06
C PHE A 438 8.40 -10.57 8.96
N PRO A 439 8.96 -9.37 8.76
CA PRO A 439 8.19 -8.15 8.57
C PRO A 439 7.33 -8.25 7.31
N VAL A 440 6.09 -7.78 7.42
CA VAL A 440 5.13 -7.68 6.33
C VAL A 440 4.77 -6.21 6.11
N VAL A 441 4.96 -5.71 4.89
CA VAL A 441 4.65 -4.32 4.51
C VAL A 441 3.52 -4.32 3.50
N GLY A 442 2.36 -3.81 3.88
CA GLY A 442 1.22 -3.61 3.00
C GLY A 442 1.37 -2.37 2.14
N SER A 443 1.38 -2.55 0.81
CA SER A 443 1.34 -1.44 -0.15
C SER A 443 -0.08 -0.93 -0.42
N ILE A 444 -1.07 -1.83 -0.43
CA ILE A 444 -2.46 -1.56 -0.84
C ILE A 444 -3.51 -1.95 0.21
N PRO A 445 -3.34 -2.97 1.10
CA PRO A 445 -4.41 -3.35 2.01
C PRO A 445 -4.68 -2.26 3.04
N ASP A 446 -5.88 -1.69 3.01
CA ASP A 446 -6.28 -0.46 3.70
C ASP A 446 -7.43 -0.64 4.70
N ASP A 447 -7.89 -1.87 4.92
CA ASP A 447 -8.93 -2.17 5.91
C ASP A 447 -8.47 -1.83 7.34
N TYR A 448 -9.38 -1.33 8.16
CA TYR A 448 -9.05 -0.87 9.51
C TYR A 448 -8.66 -1.99 10.47
N SER A 449 -9.12 -3.24 10.26
CA SER A 449 -8.79 -4.37 11.14
C SER A 449 -7.28 -4.65 11.22
N LEU A 450 -6.53 -4.37 10.15
CA LEU A 450 -5.08 -4.54 10.07
C LEU A 450 -4.27 -3.56 10.96
N ASN A 451 -4.92 -2.55 11.55
CA ASN A 451 -4.26 -1.54 12.38
C ASN A 451 -3.71 -2.09 13.72
N SER A 452 -4.24 -3.22 14.21
CA SER A 452 -3.90 -3.75 15.54
C SER A 452 -2.45 -4.29 15.61
N THR A 453 -1.58 -3.59 16.34
CA THR A 453 -0.20 -4.03 16.63
C THR A 453 -0.14 -5.27 17.53
N SER A 454 -1.18 -5.54 18.33
CA SER A 454 -1.24 -6.74 19.16
C SER A 454 -1.61 -7.99 18.35
N LEU A 455 -2.49 -7.86 17.35
CA LEU A 455 -2.89 -8.99 16.50
C LEU A 455 -1.88 -9.21 15.37
N TYR A 456 -1.33 -8.13 14.81
CA TYR A 456 -0.42 -8.16 13.66
C TYR A 456 0.89 -7.39 13.96
N PRO A 457 1.72 -7.86 14.91
CA PRO A 457 2.91 -7.12 15.36
C PRO A 457 3.97 -6.93 14.26
N MET A 458 4.04 -7.87 13.32
CA MET A 458 4.98 -7.85 12.19
C MET A 458 4.44 -7.12 10.96
N PHE A 459 3.22 -6.58 11.02
CA PHE A 459 2.59 -5.89 9.89
C PHE A 459 2.74 -4.37 10.02
N THR A 460 3.00 -3.71 8.90
CA THR A 460 2.92 -2.26 8.72
C THR A 460 2.38 -1.98 7.33
N ARG A 461 1.86 -0.78 7.06
CA ARG A 461 1.46 -0.40 5.70
C ARG A 461 1.82 1.04 5.35
N VAL A 462 2.11 1.26 4.07
CA VAL A 462 2.41 2.58 3.50
C VAL A 462 1.19 3.24 2.87
N ILE A 463 0.08 2.53 2.77
CA ILE A 463 -1.23 3.12 2.46
C ILE A 463 -1.93 3.56 3.74
N ILE A 464 -2.73 4.62 3.62
CA ILE A 464 -3.54 5.14 4.73
C ILE A 464 -4.78 4.25 4.90
N SER A 465 -5.19 4.01 6.14
CA SER A 465 -6.44 3.27 6.41
C SER A 465 -7.66 3.95 5.81
N ASN A 466 -8.57 3.17 5.24
CA ASN A 466 -9.85 3.68 4.72
C ASN A 466 -10.69 4.37 5.79
N ARG A 467 -10.53 4.03 7.08
CA ARG A 467 -11.25 4.70 8.17
C ARG A 467 -11.05 6.22 8.15
N TYR A 468 -9.84 6.67 7.81
CA TYR A 468 -9.55 8.09 7.66
C TYR A 468 -10.30 8.67 6.47
N LEU A 469 -10.25 8.02 5.30
CA LEU A 469 -10.99 8.46 4.10
C LEU A 469 -12.50 8.63 4.37
N TYR A 470 -13.11 7.68 5.08
CA TYR A 470 -14.53 7.72 5.44
C TYR A 470 -14.85 8.90 6.35
N SER A 471 -13.99 9.15 7.34
CA SER A 471 -14.17 10.27 8.27
C SER A 471 -14.01 11.63 7.58
N LEU A 472 -13.11 11.70 6.59
CA LEU A 472 -12.89 12.90 5.79
C LEU A 472 -14.05 13.18 4.83
N ALA A 473 -14.72 12.14 4.33
CA ALA A 473 -15.92 12.31 3.50
C ALA A 473 -17.02 13.07 4.24
N SER A 474 -17.34 12.68 5.48
CA SER A 474 -18.34 13.38 6.29
C SER A 474 -17.97 14.84 6.57
N LEU A 475 -16.68 15.09 6.83
CA LEU A 475 -16.19 16.46 7.02
C LEU A 475 -16.32 17.29 5.73
N LEU A 476 -16.05 16.69 4.57
CA LEU A 476 -16.23 17.33 3.27
C LEU A 476 -17.71 17.66 3.02
N PHE A 477 -18.64 16.74 3.32
CA PHE A 477 -20.08 16.99 3.18
C PHE A 477 -20.52 18.16 4.05
N ARG A 478 -20.07 18.21 5.30
CA ARG A 478 -20.31 19.34 6.21
C ARG A 478 -19.75 20.64 5.66
N ALA A 479 -18.53 20.63 5.12
CA ALA A 479 -17.89 21.82 4.54
C ALA A 479 -18.63 22.33 3.30
N LEU A 480 -19.22 21.42 2.52
CA LEU A 480 -20.09 21.74 1.39
C LEU A 480 -21.53 22.07 1.82
N GLY A 481 -21.88 21.93 3.11
CA GLY A 481 -23.21 22.21 3.62
C GLY A 481 -24.27 21.18 3.25
N TRP A 482 -23.87 19.96 2.87
CA TRP A 482 -24.79 18.84 2.70
C TRP A 482 -24.98 18.12 4.03
N ARG A 483 -26.24 18.06 4.48
CA ARG A 483 -26.61 17.42 5.76
C ARG A 483 -27.51 16.21 5.58
N LYS A 484 -28.11 16.03 4.41
CA LYS A 484 -29.00 14.90 4.11
C LYS A 484 -28.38 14.04 3.02
N ILE A 485 -28.19 12.76 3.30
CA ILE A 485 -27.55 11.81 2.39
C ILE A 485 -28.33 10.52 2.31
N CYS A 486 -28.11 9.76 1.22
CA CYS A 486 -28.44 8.35 1.14
C CYS A 486 -27.16 7.53 1.07
N VAL A 487 -27.15 6.37 1.71
CA VAL A 487 -25.99 5.48 1.76
C VAL A 487 -26.34 4.11 1.20
N LEU A 488 -25.47 3.56 0.37
CA LEU A 488 -25.57 2.19 -0.14
C LEU A 488 -24.21 1.51 -0.07
N TYR A 489 -24.16 0.28 0.44
CA TYR A 489 -22.93 -0.50 0.59
C TYR A 489 -23.12 -1.96 0.18
N SER A 490 -22.04 -2.59 -0.28
CA SER A 490 -22.02 -4.02 -0.57
C SER A 490 -21.80 -4.85 0.70
N ASP A 491 -22.36 -6.05 0.75
CA ASP A 491 -22.27 -6.94 1.91
C ASP A 491 -20.91 -7.65 2.04
N ASP A 492 -19.83 -6.90 1.88
CA ASP A 492 -18.44 -7.35 1.98
C ASP A 492 -17.67 -6.57 3.05
N LEU A 493 -16.41 -6.96 3.29
CA LEU A 493 -15.57 -6.32 4.31
C LEU A 493 -15.39 -4.81 4.06
N ASN A 494 -15.18 -4.40 2.80
CA ASN A 494 -14.97 -2.99 2.46
C ASN A 494 -16.26 -2.19 2.63
N GLY A 495 -17.39 -2.71 2.15
CA GLY A 495 -18.71 -2.07 2.26
C GLY A 495 -19.14 -1.89 3.72
N ARG A 496 -19.04 -2.95 4.53
CA ARG A 496 -19.38 -2.90 5.97
C ARG A 496 -18.45 -1.97 6.76
N SER A 497 -17.15 -1.99 6.50
CA SER A 497 -16.18 -1.07 7.12
C SER A 497 -16.48 0.39 6.78
N GLY A 498 -16.82 0.67 5.52
CA GLY A 498 -17.24 2.00 5.05
C GLY A 498 -18.50 2.50 5.74
N TYR A 499 -19.55 1.67 5.75
CA TYR A 499 -20.82 1.99 6.38
C TYR A 499 -20.67 2.29 7.88
N SER A 500 -19.97 1.41 8.61
CA SER A 500 -19.72 1.59 10.05
C SER A 500 -19.01 2.90 10.36
N ALA A 501 -18.00 3.26 9.56
CA ALA A 501 -17.29 4.51 9.74
C ALA A 501 -18.19 5.73 9.47
N ILE A 502 -18.97 5.71 8.39
CA ILE A 502 -19.81 6.86 8.04
C ILE A 502 -20.95 7.08 9.02
N ILE A 503 -21.52 6.01 9.58
CA ILE A 503 -22.52 6.11 10.64
C ILE A 503 -21.93 6.80 11.87
N SER A 504 -20.73 6.39 12.28
CA SER A 504 -20.06 6.97 13.45
C SER A 504 -19.73 8.46 13.29
N THR A 505 -19.44 8.91 12.06
CA THR A 505 -19.10 10.31 11.79
C THR A 505 -20.31 11.15 11.39
N ALA A 506 -21.37 10.56 10.84
CA ALA A 506 -22.59 11.25 10.49
C ALA A 506 -23.23 11.92 11.71
N GLU A 507 -23.32 11.20 12.83
CA GLU A 507 -23.85 11.76 14.09
C GLU A 507 -23.01 12.95 14.58
N GLN A 508 -21.68 12.79 14.60
CA GLN A 508 -20.74 13.84 15.01
C GLN A 508 -20.86 15.13 14.17
N TYR A 509 -21.18 14.99 12.89
CA TYR A 509 -21.28 16.12 11.95
C TYR A 509 -22.72 16.57 11.65
N SER A 510 -23.71 16.04 12.37
CA SER A 510 -25.15 16.32 12.17
C SER A 510 -25.60 16.06 10.72
N ILE A 511 -25.17 14.92 10.18
CA ILE A 511 -25.60 14.40 8.88
C ILE A 511 -26.68 13.35 9.11
N GLU A 512 -27.83 13.55 8.48
CA GLU A 512 -28.99 12.66 8.48
C GLU A 512 -28.92 11.70 7.28
N ILE A 513 -29.06 10.40 7.54
CA ILE A 513 -29.14 9.37 6.51
C ILE A 513 -30.62 9.06 6.28
N LEU A 514 -31.12 9.36 5.09
CA LEU A 514 -32.56 9.38 4.81
C LEU A 514 -33.14 8.00 4.51
N ASN A 515 -32.40 7.11 3.84
CA ASN A 515 -32.87 5.77 3.55
C ASN A 515 -32.80 4.87 4.80
N SER A 516 -33.76 3.98 4.95
CA SER A 516 -33.88 3.03 6.06
C SER A 516 -32.72 2.05 6.09
N GLU A 517 -32.38 1.56 7.28
CA GLU A 517 -31.22 0.69 7.49
C GLU A 517 -31.27 -0.60 6.66
N ASN A 518 -32.46 -1.18 6.50
CA ASN A 518 -32.66 -2.40 5.70
C ASN A 518 -32.44 -2.17 4.19
N SER A 519 -32.49 -0.92 3.74
CA SER A 519 -32.30 -0.52 2.33
C SER A 519 -30.94 0.15 2.09
N ARG A 520 -29.96 -0.08 2.98
CA ARG A 520 -28.58 0.40 2.82
C ARG A 520 -27.63 -0.67 2.28
N VAL A 521 -28.03 -1.95 2.26
CA VAL A 521 -27.15 -3.08 1.91
C VAL A 521 -27.60 -3.78 0.63
N ILE A 522 -26.63 -4.19 -0.19
CA ILE A 522 -26.83 -5.08 -1.34
C ILE A 522 -25.75 -6.18 -1.36
N PRO A 523 -26.02 -7.37 -1.91
CA PRO A 523 -24.98 -8.40 -2.08
C PRO A 523 -23.82 -7.96 -2.99
N GLU A 524 -22.63 -8.49 -2.74
CA GLU A 524 -21.42 -8.19 -3.54
C GLU A 524 -21.44 -8.82 -4.94
N ASP A 525 -22.20 -9.90 -5.13
CA ASP A 525 -22.23 -10.73 -6.34
C ASP A 525 -23.30 -10.31 -7.37
N LEU A 526 -23.94 -9.16 -7.15
CA LEU A 526 -24.95 -8.64 -8.05
C LEU A 526 -24.35 -8.23 -9.41
N ASN A 527 -25.16 -8.43 -10.44
CA ASN A 527 -24.89 -8.09 -11.83
C ASN A 527 -26.12 -7.44 -12.46
N ARG A 528 -26.01 -7.08 -13.75
CA ARG A 528 -27.06 -6.38 -14.50
C ARG A 528 -28.43 -7.08 -14.51
N THR A 529 -28.48 -8.41 -14.42
CA THR A 529 -29.75 -9.14 -14.43
C THR A 529 -30.33 -9.30 -13.02
N THR A 530 -29.48 -9.45 -12.02
CA THR A 530 -29.88 -9.69 -10.62
C THR A 530 -30.14 -8.42 -9.83
N ILE A 531 -29.60 -7.26 -10.24
CA ILE A 531 -29.81 -5.97 -9.58
C ILE A 531 -31.30 -5.58 -9.50
N LYS A 532 -32.10 -6.01 -10.48
CA LYS A 532 -33.57 -5.81 -10.51
C LYS A 532 -34.30 -6.45 -9.34
N ASN A 533 -33.71 -7.46 -8.69
CA ASN A 533 -34.29 -8.06 -7.49
C ASN A 533 -34.22 -7.10 -6.28
N TYR A 534 -33.39 -6.06 -6.37
CA TYR A 534 -33.18 -5.03 -5.36
C TYR A 534 -33.77 -3.67 -5.79
N SER A 535 -34.66 -3.64 -6.79
CA SER A 535 -35.29 -2.39 -7.23
C SER A 535 -36.08 -1.71 -6.10
N GLY A 536 -36.59 -2.45 -5.10
CA GLY A 536 -37.23 -1.84 -3.91
C GLY A 536 -36.24 -1.01 -3.07
N THR A 537 -35.03 -1.54 -2.82
CA THR A 537 -33.94 -0.85 -2.12
C THR A 537 -33.54 0.44 -2.85
N LEU A 538 -33.40 0.35 -4.18
CA LEU A 538 -33.00 1.49 -5.01
C LEU A 538 -34.14 2.51 -5.19
N GLN A 539 -35.39 2.05 -5.25
CA GLN A 539 -36.58 2.92 -5.29
C GLN A 539 -36.67 3.74 -4.01
N GLU A 540 -36.37 3.17 -2.84
CA GLU A 540 -36.35 3.94 -1.59
C GLU A 540 -35.33 5.09 -1.65
N ILE A 541 -34.15 4.88 -2.22
CA ILE A 541 -33.17 5.95 -2.45
C ILE A 541 -33.77 7.05 -3.33
N VAL A 542 -34.48 6.68 -4.40
CA VAL A 542 -35.19 7.63 -5.28
C VAL A 542 -36.28 8.37 -4.51
N ASP A 543 -37.04 7.71 -3.63
CA ASP A 543 -38.17 8.30 -2.93
C ASP A 543 -37.73 9.28 -1.81
N THR A 544 -36.50 9.17 -1.30
CA THR A 544 -35.97 10.10 -0.26
C THR A 544 -35.74 11.54 -0.74
N ASP A 545 -35.74 11.78 -2.06
CA ASP A 545 -35.33 13.04 -2.66
C ASP A 545 -33.88 13.49 -2.36
N ALA A 546 -33.05 12.62 -1.76
CA ALA A 546 -31.66 12.91 -1.50
C ALA A 546 -30.89 13.19 -2.79
N ARG A 547 -30.14 14.30 -2.82
CA ARG A 547 -29.24 14.61 -3.93
C ARG A 547 -27.87 13.96 -3.77
N LEU A 548 -27.36 13.88 -2.54
CA LEU A 548 -26.06 13.27 -2.27
C LEU A 548 -26.21 11.77 -2.01
N LEU A 549 -25.71 10.96 -2.94
CA LEU A 549 -25.66 9.51 -2.83
C LEU A 549 -24.24 9.06 -2.47
N VAL A 550 -24.08 8.35 -1.37
CA VAL A 550 -22.78 7.89 -0.88
C VAL A 550 -22.68 6.38 -1.05
N PHE A 551 -21.81 5.95 -1.95
CA PHE A 551 -21.69 4.56 -2.35
C PHE A 551 -20.37 3.93 -1.90
N PHE A 552 -20.51 2.78 -1.25
CA PHE A 552 -19.43 1.90 -0.85
C PHE A 552 -19.46 0.63 -1.70
N LEU A 553 -19.37 0.83 -3.01
CA LEU A 553 -19.50 -0.20 -4.05
C LEU A 553 -18.26 -0.20 -4.94
N VAL A 554 -17.84 -1.38 -5.37
CA VAL A 554 -16.73 -1.55 -6.32
C VAL A 554 -17.26 -1.82 -7.73
N PRO A 555 -16.57 -1.39 -8.81
CA PRO A 555 -16.90 -1.84 -10.17
C PRO A 555 -16.80 -3.37 -10.30
N PRO A 556 -17.70 -4.02 -11.07
CA PRO A 556 -18.76 -3.45 -11.91
C PRO A 556 -20.08 -3.14 -11.18
N LEU A 557 -20.24 -3.53 -9.92
CA LEU A 557 -21.50 -3.38 -9.16
C LEU A 557 -21.98 -1.92 -9.10
N LEU A 558 -21.06 -0.98 -8.86
CA LEU A 558 -21.37 0.46 -8.88
C LEU A 558 -22.06 0.89 -10.20
N SER A 559 -21.55 0.40 -11.33
CA SER A 559 -22.07 0.71 -12.66
C SER A 559 -23.48 0.16 -12.84
N CYS A 560 -23.74 -1.07 -12.40
CA CYS A 560 -25.08 -1.66 -12.45
C CYS A 560 -26.10 -0.88 -11.61
N VAL A 561 -25.71 -0.39 -10.43
CA VAL A 561 -26.56 0.45 -9.59
C VAL A 561 -26.90 1.78 -10.28
N ILE A 562 -25.91 2.43 -10.91
CA ILE A 562 -26.14 3.69 -11.62
C ILE A 562 -27.07 3.50 -12.83
N GLU A 563 -26.91 2.42 -13.59
CA GLU A 563 -27.83 2.08 -14.69
C GLU A 563 -29.28 1.90 -14.21
N GLU A 564 -29.48 1.19 -13.11
CA GLU A 564 -30.82 0.96 -12.57
C GLU A 564 -31.43 2.26 -12.02
N LEU A 565 -30.63 3.12 -11.38
CA LEU A 565 -31.07 4.46 -10.96
C LEU A 565 -31.43 5.36 -12.15
N TYR A 566 -30.71 5.26 -13.27
CA TYR A 566 -31.12 5.88 -14.52
C TYR A 566 -32.48 5.35 -14.98
N ASP A 567 -32.69 4.04 -14.95
CA ASP A 567 -33.96 3.43 -15.38
C ASP A 567 -35.13 3.83 -14.46
N MET A 568 -34.86 4.15 -13.20
CA MET A 568 -35.82 4.72 -12.23
C MET A 568 -36.09 6.21 -12.41
N GLY A 569 -35.44 6.87 -13.38
CA GLY A 569 -35.72 8.26 -13.73
C GLY A 569 -34.71 9.28 -13.21
N LEU A 570 -33.63 8.88 -12.53
CA LEU A 570 -32.56 9.81 -12.15
C LEU A 570 -31.77 10.26 -13.39
N ARG A 571 -31.54 11.57 -13.54
CA ARG A 571 -30.83 12.18 -14.68
C ARG A 571 -29.69 13.08 -14.22
N THR A 572 -28.97 13.64 -15.19
CA THR A 572 -27.89 14.59 -14.93
C THR A 572 -28.38 15.74 -14.05
N GLY A 573 -27.72 15.97 -12.91
CA GLY A 573 -28.03 17.08 -12.00
C GLY A 573 -29.01 16.71 -10.90
N ASP A 574 -29.73 15.59 -11.01
CA ASP A 574 -30.60 15.10 -9.95
C ASP A 574 -29.81 14.60 -8.75
N VAL A 575 -28.60 14.08 -8.98
CA VAL A 575 -27.75 13.50 -7.94
C VAL A 575 -26.29 13.90 -8.08
N VAL A 576 -25.59 13.84 -6.95
CA VAL A 576 -24.13 13.87 -6.84
C VAL A 576 -23.73 12.56 -6.18
N ILE A 577 -22.91 11.78 -6.87
CA ILE A 577 -22.45 10.49 -6.35
C ILE A 577 -21.08 10.69 -5.69
N PHE A 578 -20.97 10.29 -4.43
CA PHE A 578 -19.70 10.19 -3.73
C PHE A 578 -19.31 8.71 -3.63
N VAL A 579 -18.13 8.38 -4.14
CA VAL A 579 -17.46 7.10 -3.92
C VAL A 579 -16.21 7.34 -3.09
N ILE A 580 -15.71 6.33 -2.40
CA ILE A 580 -14.58 6.56 -1.49
C ILE A 580 -13.34 6.92 -2.28
N LYS A 581 -13.01 6.13 -3.31
CA LYS A 581 -11.71 6.15 -3.99
C LYS A 581 -11.87 6.41 -5.47
N GLN A 582 -10.87 7.05 -6.07
CA GLN A 582 -10.87 7.35 -7.50
C GLN A 582 -10.93 6.09 -8.37
N GLU A 583 -10.37 4.98 -7.89
CA GLU A 583 -10.36 3.69 -8.60
C GLU A 583 -11.77 3.10 -8.75
N MET A 584 -12.73 3.58 -7.96
CA MET A 584 -14.13 3.19 -8.10
C MET A 584 -14.80 3.91 -9.27
N PHE A 585 -14.19 4.93 -9.87
CA PHE A 585 -14.77 5.58 -11.04
C PHE A 585 -14.84 4.60 -12.23
N PRO A 586 -15.98 4.53 -12.96
CA PRO A 586 -16.14 3.67 -14.12
C PRO A 586 -15.43 4.27 -15.36
N ILE A 587 -14.10 4.39 -15.28
CA ILE A 587 -13.25 4.99 -16.32
C ILE A 587 -12.98 4.01 -17.46
N ILE A 588 -12.94 2.71 -17.16
CA ILE A 588 -12.68 1.66 -18.15
C ILE A 588 -14.03 1.17 -18.70
N PRO A 589 -14.28 1.28 -20.02
CA PRO A 589 -15.43 0.66 -20.67
C PRO A 589 -15.42 -0.85 -20.42
N ASP A 590 -16.46 -1.36 -19.79
CA ASP A 590 -16.82 -2.77 -19.90
C ASP A 590 -17.92 -2.85 -20.96
N ASP A 591 -17.75 -3.71 -21.95
CA ASP A 591 -18.71 -3.90 -23.05
C ASP A 591 -20.10 -4.32 -22.54
N THR A 592 -20.19 -4.81 -21.29
CA THR A 592 -21.45 -5.19 -20.65
C THR A 592 -22.25 -4.01 -20.05
N ILE A 593 -21.64 -2.82 -19.98
CA ILE A 593 -22.14 -1.63 -19.30
C ILE A 593 -22.66 -0.58 -20.30
N ASP A 594 -23.82 0.00 -20.00
CA ASP A 594 -24.38 1.11 -20.77
C ASP A 594 -23.74 2.45 -20.36
N LEU A 595 -22.65 2.79 -21.04
CA LEU A 595 -21.89 4.03 -20.80
C LEU A 595 -22.72 5.30 -20.96
N LEU A 596 -23.80 5.29 -21.74
CA LEU A 596 -24.66 6.48 -21.89
C LEU A 596 -25.42 6.75 -20.59
N LYS A 597 -25.98 5.70 -19.98
CA LYS A 597 -26.67 5.82 -18.67
C LYS A 597 -25.72 6.28 -17.57
N ILE A 598 -24.50 5.75 -17.55
CA ILE A 598 -23.49 6.18 -16.57
C ILE A 598 -23.06 7.63 -16.77
N LYS A 599 -22.87 8.06 -18.02
CA LYS A 599 -22.51 9.46 -18.30
C LYS A 599 -23.62 10.42 -17.89
N GLU A 600 -24.88 10.05 -18.10
CA GLU A 600 -26.04 10.88 -17.76
C GLU A 600 -26.30 10.93 -16.25
N THR A 601 -26.38 9.80 -15.56
CA THR A 601 -26.76 9.80 -14.12
C THR A 601 -25.55 9.81 -13.20
N GLY A 602 -24.44 9.22 -13.63
CA GLY A 602 -23.27 8.99 -12.80
C GLY A 602 -22.27 10.16 -12.77
N VAL A 603 -22.24 11.02 -13.78
CA VAL A 603 -21.26 12.13 -13.86
C VAL A 603 -21.92 13.45 -13.47
N PRO A 604 -21.35 14.22 -12.52
CA PRO A 604 -20.06 14.03 -11.85
C PRO A 604 -20.12 13.10 -10.63
N MET A 605 -19.06 12.29 -10.46
CA MET A 605 -18.74 11.59 -9.22
C MET A 605 -17.67 12.35 -8.45
N MET A 606 -17.65 12.22 -7.13
CA MET A 606 -16.59 12.73 -6.26
C MET A 606 -15.94 11.58 -5.48
N ALA A 607 -14.64 11.71 -5.21
CA ALA A 607 -13.90 10.78 -4.37
C ALA A 607 -12.79 11.47 -3.57
N ILE A 608 -12.33 10.82 -2.50
CA ILE A 608 -11.14 11.23 -1.75
C ILE A 608 -10.10 10.13 -1.86
N SER A 609 -8.99 10.40 -2.53
CA SER A 609 -7.91 9.42 -2.67
C SER A 609 -6.67 9.84 -1.90
N GLY A 610 -5.88 8.86 -1.48
CA GLY A 610 -4.52 9.12 -1.01
C GLY A 610 -3.69 9.71 -2.15
N LYS A 611 -2.87 10.71 -1.85
CA LYS A 611 -2.08 11.38 -2.87
C LYS A 611 -1.00 10.46 -3.44
N SER A 612 -0.90 10.37 -4.76
CA SER A 612 0.14 9.64 -5.49
C SER A 612 0.99 10.58 -6.35
N TRP A 613 2.20 10.17 -6.69
CA TRP A 613 3.10 10.92 -7.59
C TRP A 613 3.39 12.35 -7.11
N VAL A 614 3.78 12.47 -5.84
CA VAL A 614 3.96 13.75 -5.14
C VAL A 614 5.40 14.24 -5.24
N GLY A 615 5.57 15.46 -5.77
CA GLY A 615 6.86 16.13 -5.82
C GLY A 615 7.88 15.45 -6.74
N GLU A 616 9.14 15.86 -6.63
CA GLU A 616 10.22 15.40 -7.51
C GLU A 616 10.43 13.88 -7.47
N VAL A 617 10.36 13.27 -6.28
CA VAL A 617 10.49 11.81 -6.11
C VAL A 617 9.31 11.08 -6.78
N GLY A 618 8.10 11.61 -6.67
CA GLY A 618 6.92 11.05 -7.33
C GLY A 618 6.99 11.13 -8.85
N GLU A 619 7.37 12.27 -9.40
CA GLU A 619 7.56 12.47 -10.84
C GLU A 619 8.68 11.59 -11.38
N PHE A 620 9.80 11.50 -10.66
CA PHE A 620 10.89 10.60 -10.99
C PHE A 620 10.42 9.15 -11.00
N ALA A 621 9.80 8.66 -9.93
CA ALA A 621 9.29 7.28 -9.86
C ALA A 621 8.30 6.98 -10.99
N TYR A 622 7.37 7.89 -11.28
CA TYR A 622 6.43 7.75 -12.40
C TYR A 622 7.17 7.59 -13.73
N SER A 623 8.14 8.45 -14.03
CA SER A 623 8.94 8.39 -15.28
C SER A 623 9.71 7.06 -15.41
N GLN A 624 10.23 6.56 -14.30
CA GLN A 624 10.99 5.31 -14.23
C GLN A 624 10.11 4.07 -14.42
N ILE A 625 8.86 4.11 -13.96
CA ILE A 625 7.88 3.04 -14.15
C ILE A 625 7.33 3.09 -15.59
N ALA A 626 6.96 4.28 -16.07
CA ALA A 626 6.42 4.48 -17.41
C ALA A 626 7.35 3.98 -18.51
N SER A 627 8.64 4.31 -18.40
CA SER A 627 9.65 3.90 -19.38
C SER A 627 9.90 2.40 -19.39
N ARG A 628 9.71 1.69 -18.27
CA ARG A 628 9.95 0.24 -18.17
C ARG A 628 8.79 -0.62 -18.65
N TYR A 629 7.54 -0.23 -18.36
CA TYR A 629 6.40 -1.14 -18.51
C TYR A 629 5.41 -0.78 -19.62
N ASN A 630 5.56 0.36 -20.29
CA ASN A 630 4.70 0.82 -21.40
C ASN A 630 3.20 0.50 -21.23
N SER A 631 2.70 0.66 -20.00
CA SER A 631 1.36 0.25 -19.58
C SER A 631 0.69 1.37 -18.79
N ILE A 632 -0.62 1.22 -18.57
CA ILE A 632 -1.39 2.12 -17.73
C ILE A 632 -0.86 2.01 -16.29
N ILE A 633 -0.39 3.14 -15.76
CA ILE A 633 0.15 3.21 -14.40
C ILE A 633 -0.97 3.64 -13.46
N PHE A 634 -1.30 2.76 -12.52
CA PHE A 634 -2.28 3.05 -11.48
C PHE A 634 -1.64 3.88 -10.37
N ALA A 635 -2.42 4.76 -9.71
CA ALA A 635 -1.96 5.50 -8.53
C ALA A 635 -1.40 4.57 -7.44
N HIS A 636 -2.00 3.39 -7.28
CA HIS A 636 -1.58 2.34 -6.35
C HIS A 636 -0.17 1.79 -6.59
N THR A 637 0.33 1.85 -7.83
CA THR A 637 1.70 1.45 -8.17
C THR A 637 2.73 2.26 -7.38
N CYS A 638 2.41 3.53 -7.07
CA CYS A 638 3.24 4.38 -6.23
C CYS A 638 3.39 3.82 -4.80
N PHE A 639 2.33 3.30 -4.20
CA PHE A 639 2.43 2.71 -2.86
C PHE A 639 3.27 1.41 -2.85
N GLY A 640 3.29 0.66 -3.96
CA GLY A 640 4.22 -0.45 -4.15
C GLY A 640 5.69 0.01 -4.15
N TYR A 641 5.98 1.14 -4.80
CA TYR A 641 7.30 1.77 -4.78
C TYR A 641 7.72 2.15 -3.35
N ASP A 642 6.84 2.83 -2.61
CA ASP A 642 7.13 3.28 -1.25
C ASP A 642 7.30 2.12 -0.27
N ALA A 643 6.55 1.02 -0.42
CA ALA A 643 6.72 -0.18 0.41
C ALA A 643 8.11 -0.82 0.19
N ALA A 644 8.52 -1.00 -1.06
CA ALA A 644 9.82 -1.55 -1.41
C ALA A 644 10.97 -0.64 -0.99
N TYR A 645 10.81 0.67 -1.18
CA TYR A 645 11.81 1.66 -0.80
C TYR A 645 11.95 1.80 0.72
N LEU A 646 10.85 1.73 1.48
CA LEU A 646 10.85 1.67 2.93
C LEU A 646 11.67 0.49 3.45
N ILE A 647 11.48 -0.71 2.89
CA ILE A 647 12.28 -1.90 3.24
C ILE A 647 13.76 -1.64 2.92
N GLY A 648 14.07 -1.09 1.74
CA GLY A 648 15.43 -0.74 1.33
C GLY A 648 16.12 0.21 2.30
N ILE A 649 15.48 1.33 2.66
CA ILE A 649 16.01 2.32 3.60
C ILE A 649 16.18 1.72 5.00
N ALA A 650 15.22 0.92 5.47
CA ALA A 650 15.32 0.28 6.78
C ALA A 650 16.52 -0.67 6.86
N LEU A 651 16.77 -1.44 5.80
CA LEU A 651 17.93 -2.34 5.72
C LEU A 651 19.24 -1.56 5.59
N ASP A 652 19.27 -0.51 4.79
CA ASP A 652 20.43 0.38 4.65
C ASP A 652 20.80 1.01 6.00
N TYR A 653 19.81 1.53 6.72
CA TYR A 653 19.98 2.02 8.09
C TYR A 653 20.56 0.93 9.00
N MET A 654 19.99 -0.27 9.01
CA MET A 654 20.47 -1.36 9.85
C MET A 654 21.91 -1.75 9.52
N ILE A 655 22.25 -1.87 8.24
CA ILE A 655 23.59 -2.18 7.75
C ILE A 655 24.57 -1.10 8.22
N ASN A 656 24.26 0.17 7.97
CA ASN A 656 25.12 1.30 8.34
C ASN A 656 25.31 1.44 9.86
N GLN A 657 24.34 0.98 10.67
CA GLN A 657 24.45 0.96 12.14
C GLN A 657 25.13 -0.31 12.69
N GLY A 658 25.50 -1.27 11.84
CA GLY A 658 26.04 -2.55 12.27
C GLY A 658 25.01 -3.43 13.00
N TYR A 659 23.74 -3.29 12.68
CA TYR A 659 22.68 -4.14 13.20
C TYR A 659 22.51 -5.42 12.37
N ASP A 660 22.04 -6.47 13.04
CA ASP A 660 21.74 -7.73 12.37
C ASP A 660 20.47 -7.60 11.51
N TYR A 661 20.66 -7.36 10.20
CA TYR A 661 19.58 -7.26 9.22
C TYR A 661 18.87 -8.58 8.89
N THR A 662 19.22 -9.69 9.56
CA THR A 662 18.48 -10.97 9.44
C THR A 662 17.56 -11.23 10.63
N ASP A 663 17.60 -10.39 11.66
CA ASP A 663 16.69 -10.46 12.80
C ASP A 663 15.37 -9.79 12.43
N PRO A 664 14.27 -10.56 12.24
CA PRO A 664 13.02 -10.01 11.72
C PRO A 664 12.42 -8.95 12.64
N TYR A 665 12.60 -9.05 13.95
CA TYR A 665 12.07 -8.06 14.90
C TYR A 665 12.81 -6.73 14.79
N LYS A 666 14.14 -6.77 14.58
CA LYS A 666 14.92 -5.56 14.35
C LYS A 666 14.61 -4.93 13.01
N ILE A 667 14.39 -5.72 11.96
CA ILE A 667 13.94 -5.19 10.66
C ILE A 667 12.58 -4.50 10.81
N ASN A 668 11.60 -5.14 11.46
CA ASN A 668 10.29 -4.54 11.69
C ASN A 668 10.39 -3.25 12.53
N SER A 669 11.24 -3.24 13.56
CA SER A 669 11.51 -2.03 14.35
C SER A 669 12.15 -0.93 13.49
N ALA A 670 13.10 -1.28 12.62
CA ALA A 670 13.75 -0.32 11.72
C ALA A 670 12.73 0.25 10.73
N ILE A 671 11.91 -0.59 10.09
CA ILE A 671 10.80 -0.20 9.18
C ILE A 671 9.88 0.81 9.88
N ARG A 672 9.40 0.50 11.09
CA ARG A 672 8.51 1.40 11.86
C ARG A 672 9.14 2.73 12.22
N SER A 673 10.47 2.78 12.36
CA SER A 673 11.19 3.99 12.75
C SER A 673 11.55 4.91 11.58
N GLN A 674 11.43 4.44 10.33
CA GLN A 674 11.80 5.24 9.17
C GLN A 674 10.81 6.36 8.90
N LYS A 675 11.35 7.49 8.47
CA LYS A 675 10.62 8.61 7.87
C LYS A 675 11.38 9.06 6.64
N PHE A 676 10.74 9.04 5.48
CA PHE A 676 11.35 9.40 4.20
C PHE A 676 10.34 10.08 3.28
N THR A 677 10.82 10.72 2.22
CA THR A 677 9.99 11.23 1.14
C THR A 677 9.95 10.20 0.02
N GLY A 678 8.81 9.54 -0.13
CA GLY A 678 8.52 8.59 -1.18
C GLY A 678 7.77 9.23 -2.35
N CYS A 679 7.30 8.39 -3.27
CA CYS A 679 6.51 8.84 -4.40
C CYS A 679 5.10 9.31 -3.98
N THR A 680 4.60 8.89 -2.82
CA THR A 680 3.32 9.37 -2.26
C THR A 680 3.49 10.52 -1.27
N GLY A 681 4.66 11.18 -1.24
CA GLY A 681 4.97 12.27 -0.32
C GLY A 681 5.72 11.78 0.92
N VAL A 682 5.45 12.35 2.09
CA VAL A 682 6.16 11.94 3.32
C VAL A 682 5.55 10.63 3.82
N VAL A 683 6.39 9.61 3.97
CA VAL A 683 6.00 8.29 4.46
C VAL A 683 6.63 8.07 5.84
N SER A 684 5.78 7.76 6.82
CA SER A 684 6.16 7.32 8.16
C SER A 684 5.02 6.47 8.75
N ILE A 685 5.34 5.53 9.62
CA ILE A 685 4.34 4.71 10.32
C ILE A 685 3.90 5.41 11.61
N ASP A 686 2.60 5.42 11.89
CA ASP A 686 2.06 6.06 13.08
C ASP A 686 2.44 5.30 14.37
N LYS A 687 2.67 6.03 15.45
CA LYS A 687 3.17 5.44 16.70
C LYS A 687 2.08 4.60 17.36
N GLY A 688 2.38 3.32 17.61
CA GLY A 688 1.46 2.37 18.24
C GLY A 688 0.41 1.79 17.29
N SER A 689 0.51 2.09 16.00
CA SER A 689 -0.38 1.66 14.94
C SER A 689 0.40 0.88 13.86
N ASN A 690 -0.31 0.15 13.00
CA ASN A 690 0.27 -0.43 11.77
C ASN A 690 0.10 0.49 10.55
N ASP A 691 -0.61 1.61 10.71
CA ASP A 691 -0.99 2.51 9.63
C ASP A 691 0.12 3.51 9.31
N ARG A 692 0.15 3.95 8.06
CA ARG A 692 0.86 5.16 7.70
C ARG A 692 0.27 6.36 8.45
N ALA A 693 1.15 7.22 8.96
CA ALA A 693 0.78 8.51 9.53
C ALA A 693 0.07 9.37 8.48
N MET A 694 -1.01 10.02 8.87
CA MET A 694 -1.83 10.84 7.96
C MET A 694 -0.99 11.93 7.27
N ASP A 695 -1.19 12.05 5.96
CA ASP A 695 -0.62 13.13 5.13
C ASP A 695 -1.76 13.78 4.32
N THR A 696 -1.49 14.19 3.09
CA THR A 696 -2.39 14.92 2.20
C THR A 696 -3.24 13.96 1.38
N PHE A 697 -4.50 14.31 1.19
CA PHE A 697 -5.44 13.59 0.32
C PHE A 697 -5.86 14.47 -0.86
N ASP A 698 -6.11 13.85 -1.99
CA ASP A 698 -6.66 14.51 -3.16
C ASP A 698 -8.16 14.34 -3.19
N ILE A 699 -8.87 15.45 -3.43
CA ILE A 699 -10.30 15.41 -3.72
C ILE A 699 -10.43 15.39 -5.23
N MET A 700 -10.95 14.28 -5.72
CA MET A 700 -11.07 13.97 -7.14
C MET A 700 -12.54 14.06 -7.55
N ALA A 701 -12.76 14.43 -8.81
CA ALA A 701 -14.07 14.44 -9.42
C ALA A 701 -14.01 13.89 -10.85
N THR A 702 -15.12 13.43 -11.39
CA THR A 702 -15.20 13.02 -12.80
C THR A 702 -15.86 14.08 -13.66
N LYS A 703 -15.44 14.16 -14.93
CA LYS A 703 -16.10 14.93 -15.99
C LYS A 703 -16.07 14.15 -17.30
N ILE A 704 -16.92 14.53 -18.23
CA ILE A 704 -16.83 14.04 -19.61
C ILE A 704 -15.79 14.90 -20.34
N ASP A 705 -14.77 14.26 -20.91
CA ASP A 705 -13.82 14.93 -21.78
C ASP A 705 -14.51 15.28 -23.11
N THR A 706 -14.47 16.55 -23.51
CA THR A 706 -15.15 17.05 -24.71
C THR A 706 -14.59 16.46 -26.00
N ASN A 707 -13.32 16.05 -26.00
CA ASN A 707 -12.63 15.55 -27.19
C ASN A 707 -12.85 14.05 -27.39
N SER A 708 -12.63 13.25 -26.35
CA SER A 708 -12.77 11.79 -26.42
C SER A 708 -14.16 11.27 -26.08
N GLY A 709 -15.00 12.09 -25.44
CA GLY A 709 -16.28 11.66 -24.87
C GLY A 709 -16.12 10.71 -23.67
N ASN A 710 -14.90 10.43 -23.20
CA ASN A 710 -14.65 9.51 -22.10
C ASN A 710 -14.83 10.18 -20.74
N ILE A 711 -15.10 9.36 -19.72
CA ILE A 711 -15.12 9.82 -18.33
C ILE A 711 -13.67 9.98 -17.88
N VAL A 712 -13.27 11.18 -17.48
CA VAL A 712 -11.93 11.49 -16.98
C VAL A 712 -12.01 12.00 -15.56
N ALA A 713 -11.10 11.54 -14.71
CA ALA A 713 -10.92 12.08 -13.37
C ALA A 713 -10.09 13.36 -13.42
N TYR A 714 -10.44 14.35 -12.62
CA TYR A 714 -9.66 15.57 -12.42
C TYR A 714 -9.59 15.91 -10.93
N LYS A 715 -8.52 16.60 -10.56
CA LYS A 715 -8.30 17.04 -9.19
C LYS A 715 -9.07 18.34 -8.92
N MET A 716 -9.98 18.28 -7.94
CA MET A 716 -10.77 19.41 -7.47
C MET A 716 -10.04 20.18 -6.38
N GLY A 717 -9.39 19.46 -5.46
CA GLY A 717 -8.77 20.06 -4.30
C GLY A 717 -7.88 19.10 -3.52
N GLU A 718 -7.47 19.56 -2.35
CA GLU A 718 -6.63 18.82 -1.42
C GLU A 718 -7.18 18.96 0.01
N PHE A 719 -7.10 17.85 0.76
CA PHE A 719 -7.33 17.84 2.20
C PHE A 719 -6.00 17.63 2.92
N ARG A 720 -5.64 18.55 3.82
CA ARG A 720 -4.40 18.55 4.60
C ARG A 720 -4.74 18.57 6.08
N PRO A 721 -4.84 17.41 6.76
CA PRO A 721 -5.28 17.34 8.16
C PRO A 721 -4.47 18.22 9.11
N PHE A 722 -3.17 18.34 8.84
CA PHE A 722 -2.21 19.12 9.64
C PHE A 722 -1.74 20.41 8.96
N GLY A 723 -2.34 20.80 7.84
CA GLY A 723 -2.01 22.03 7.13
C GLY A 723 -2.67 23.26 7.76
N GLY A 724 -2.08 24.45 7.58
CA GLY A 724 -2.70 25.71 8.02
C GLY A 724 -4.08 25.97 7.38
N THR A 725 -4.31 25.41 6.19
CA THR A 725 -5.62 25.32 5.55
C THR A 725 -5.99 23.85 5.37
N MET A 726 -6.99 23.39 6.11
CA MET A 726 -7.38 21.98 6.14
C MET A 726 -7.99 21.50 4.81
N LEU A 727 -8.81 22.33 4.16
CA LEU A 727 -9.46 22.04 2.87
C LEU A 727 -9.10 23.14 1.88
N SER A 728 -8.50 22.76 0.74
CA SER A 728 -8.17 23.68 -0.34
C SER A 728 -8.80 23.20 -1.65
N ILE A 729 -9.88 23.87 -2.07
CA ILE A 729 -10.51 23.64 -3.38
C ILE A 729 -9.82 24.57 -4.38
N LYS A 730 -9.11 23.99 -5.35
CA LYS A 730 -8.34 24.73 -6.38
C LYS A 730 -9.13 24.87 -7.67
N THR A 731 -9.89 23.83 -8.02
CA THR A 731 -10.73 23.77 -9.20
C THR A 731 -12.18 23.68 -8.75
N PRO A 732 -13.10 24.51 -9.27
CA PRO A 732 -14.51 24.40 -8.92
C PRO A 732 -15.05 23.04 -9.33
N PHE A 733 -15.89 22.44 -8.48
CA PHE A 733 -16.63 21.24 -8.86
C PHE A 733 -17.65 21.58 -9.92
N ILE A 734 -17.66 20.81 -11.01
CA ILE A 734 -18.66 20.91 -12.07
C ILE A 734 -19.76 19.92 -11.73
N TYR A 735 -20.90 20.43 -11.27
CA TYR A 735 -22.12 19.68 -11.00
C TYR A 735 -22.83 19.26 -12.30
N GLY A 736 -23.86 18.43 -12.19
CA GLY A 736 -24.69 18.05 -13.33
C GLY A 736 -25.24 19.29 -14.09
N GLY A 737 -25.36 19.15 -15.41
CA GLY A 737 -25.72 20.26 -16.30
C GLY A 737 -24.57 21.24 -16.57
N GLY A 738 -23.35 20.95 -16.11
CA GLY A 738 -22.17 21.79 -16.32
C GLY A 738 -22.09 23.01 -15.40
N THR A 739 -22.90 23.05 -14.33
CA THR A 739 -22.98 24.18 -13.42
C THR A 739 -21.89 24.11 -12.35
N THR A 740 -21.39 25.26 -11.87
CA THR A 740 -20.47 25.33 -10.72
C THR A 740 -21.20 25.69 -9.42
N VAL A 741 -22.50 25.95 -9.51
CA VAL A 741 -23.36 26.29 -8.37
C VAL A 741 -23.66 25.00 -7.62
N LYS A 742 -23.27 24.97 -6.34
CA LYS A 742 -23.55 23.84 -5.47
C LYS A 742 -25.06 23.62 -5.35
N PRO A 743 -25.56 22.42 -5.62
CA PRO A 743 -26.97 22.12 -5.43
C PRO A 743 -27.29 21.88 -3.93
N ASP A 744 -28.57 21.97 -3.60
CA ASP A 744 -29.07 21.64 -2.28
C ASP A 744 -28.99 20.13 -2.00
N ASP A 745 -29.11 19.75 -0.73
CA ASP A 745 -29.07 18.35 -0.30
C ASP A 745 -30.31 17.55 -0.72
N LEU A 746 -31.41 18.22 -1.07
CA LEU A 746 -32.63 17.63 -1.62
C LEU A 746 -32.89 18.10 -3.05
N ARG A 747 -33.49 17.23 -3.88
CA ARG A 747 -33.85 17.56 -5.27
C ARG A 747 -35.02 18.54 -5.36
N ASN A 748 -36.03 18.31 -4.53
CA ASN A 748 -37.35 18.89 -4.68
C ASN A 748 -37.75 19.82 -3.53
N GLN A 749 -36.86 20.71 -3.05
CA GLN A 749 -37.27 21.70 -2.04
C GLN A 749 -38.38 22.65 -2.55
N ASN A 750 -38.51 22.81 -3.88
CA ASN A 750 -39.48 23.68 -4.53
C ASN A 750 -40.56 22.95 -5.35
N ASN A 751 -40.50 21.62 -5.49
CA ASN A 751 -41.47 20.89 -6.32
C ASN A 751 -42.76 20.64 -5.52
N LYS A 752 -43.81 21.32 -5.98
CA LYS A 752 -45.12 21.47 -5.33
C LYS A 752 -45.95 20.19 -5.32
N CYS A 753 -45.45 19.09 -5.89
CA CYS A 753 -46.23 17.89 -6.13
C CYS A 753 -45.48 16.58 -5.82
N PRO A 754 -46.14 15.58 -5.18
CA PRO A 754 -45.52 14.29 -4.87
C PRO A 754 -45.33 13.39 -6.10
N PHE A 755 -45.83 13.79 -7.27
CA PHE A 755 -45.71 13.03 -8.51
C PHE A 755 -44.61 13.63 -9.40
N HIS A 756 -43.80 12.76 -10.01
CA HIS A 756 -42.83 13.18 -11.02
C HIS A 756 -43.51 13.73 -12.27
N GLU A 757 -42.91 14.75 -12.90
CA GLU A 757 -43.47 15.42 -14.09
C GLU A 757 -43.77 14.46 -15.26
N ASN A 758 -43.01 13.37 -15.39
CA ASN A 758 -43.22 12.36 -16.43
C ASN A 758 -44.48 11.49 -16.21
N LEU A 759 -44.96 11.39 -14.97
CA LEU A 759 -46.20 10.69 -14.64
C LEU A 759 -47.42 11.60 -14.79
N ILE A 760 -47.22 12.92 -14.74
CA ILE A 760 -48.28 13.90 -14.84
C ILE A 760 -48.69 14.04 -16.30
N ARG A 761 -49.94 13.66 -16.60
CA ARG A 761 -50.56 13.86 -17.92
C ARG A 761 -51.86 14.64 -17.81
N GLY A 762 -52.16 15.41 -18.85
CA GLY A 762 -53.41 16.16 -18.94
C GLY A 762 -54.63 15.24 -19.00
N PHE A 763 -55.63 15.52 -18.17
CA PHE A 763 -56.85 14.73 -18.02
C PHE A 763 -58.04 15.42 -18.71
N ALA A 764 -58.27 15.08 -19.99
CA ALA A 764 -59.30 15.72 -20.82
C ALA A 764 -60.71 15.62 -20.23
N LYS A 765 -61.05 14.49 -19.58
CA LYS A 765 -62.36 14.27 -18.96
C LYS A 765 -62.61 15.24 -17.78
N GLY A 766 -61.58 15.54 -16.98
CA GLY A 766 -61.67 16.53 -15.90
C GLY A 766 -61.98 17.92 -16.43
N ARG A 767 -61.33 18.34 -17.53
CA ARG A 767 -61.62 19.62 -18.20
C ARG A 767 -63.06 19.73 -18.68
N ILE A 768 -63.62 18.65 -19.23
CA ILE A 768 -65.03 18.63 -19.67
C ILE A 768 -65.97 18.87 -18.49
N ILE A 769 -65.70 18.30 -17.31
CA ILE A 769 -66.51 18.52 -16.11
C ILE A 769 -66.45 19.99 -15.68
N VAL A 770 -65.25 20.57 -15.60
CA VAL A 770 -65.07 21.99 -15.26
C VAL A 770 -65.86 22.88 -16.21
N PHE A 771 -65.70 22.68 -17.52
CA PHE A 771 -66.41 23.48 -18.51
C PHE A 771 -67.93 23.31 -18.44
N SER A 772 -68.41 22.10 -18.15
CA SER A 772 -69.84 21.82 -17.98
C SER A 772 -70.42 22.56 -16.77
N ILE A 773 -69.69 22.57 -15.65
CA ILE A 773 -70.08 23.28 -14.43
C ILE A 773 -70.05 24.80 -14.66
N CYS A 774 -68.99 25.33 -15.26
CA CYS A 774 -68.89 26.75 -15.59
C CYS A 774 -69.99 27.19 -16.56
N PHE A 775 -70.33 26.37 -17.56
CA PHE A 775 -71.41 26.66 -18.50
C PHE A 775 -72.78 26.67 -17.81
N MET A 776 -73.04 25.72 -16.90
CA MET A 776 -74.25 25.70 -16.10
C MET A 776 -74.38 26.95 -15.22
N PHE A 777 -73.30 27.38 -14.54
CA PHE A 777 -73.30 28.61 -13.77
C PHE A 777 -73.52 29.85 -14.63
N ALA A 778 -72.86 29.94 -15.79
CA ALA A 778 -73.08 31.04 -16.71
C ALA A 778 -74.54 31.11 -17.18
N LEU A 779 -75.17 29.98 -17.47
CA LEU A 779 -76.57 29.91 -17.88
C LEU A 779 -77.53 30.37 -16.76
N VAL A 780 -77.29 29.92 -15.53
CA VAL A 780 -78.09 30.33 -14.36
C VAL A 780 -77.93 31.83 -14.08
N SER A 781 -76.70 32.34 -14.05
CA SER A 781 -76.43 33.77 -13.86
C SER A 781 -77.06 34.62 -14.97
N PHE A 782 -77.00 34.17 -16.23
CA PHE A 782 -77.67 34.85 -17.34
C PHE A 782 -79.19 34.90 -17.17
N ALA A 783 -79.81 33.76 -16.79
CA ALA A 783 -81.25 33.69 -16.56
C ALA A 783 -81.69 34.58 -15.39
N ALA A 784 -80.94 34.58 -14.28
CA ALA A 784 -81.18 35.44 -13.12
C ALA A 784 -81.04 36.92 -13.49
N THR A 785 -79.97 37.28 -14.20
CA THR A 785 -79.73 38.65 -14.66
C THR A 785 -80.83 39.13 -15.60
N ALA A 786 -81.25 38.30 -16.56
CA ALA A 786 -82.36 38.62 -17.46
C ALA A 786 -83.69 38.80 -16.71
N TYR A 787 -83.94 37.98 -15.67
CA TYR A 787 -85.11 38.13 -14.80
C TYR A 787 -85.07 39.43 -13.98
N ILE A 788 -83.94 39.74 -13.35
CA ILE A 788 -83.74 40.97 -12.56
C ILE A 788 -83.86 42.19 -13.46
N TRP A 789 -83.18 42.19 -14.61
CA TRP A 789 -83.28 43.25 -15.62
C TRP A 789 -84.75 43.49 -16.00
N LYS A 790 -85.47 42.44 -16.40
CA LYS A 790 -86.89 42.57 -16.75
C LYS A 790 -87.75 43.16 -15.63
N LYS A 791 -87.45 42.84 -14.37
CA LYS A 791 -88.16 43.35 -13.20
C LYS A 791 -87.83 44.82 -12.91
N TRP A 792 -86.56 45.21 -13.05
CA TRP A 792 -86.06 46.54 -12.68
C TRP A 792 -86.22 47.59 -13.78
N TRP A 793 -86.31 47.20 -15.05
CA TRP A 793 -86.51 48.13 -16.17
C TRP A 793 -87.85 48.90 -16.09
N ASN A 794 -88.80 48.42 -15.28
CA ASN A 794 -90.09 49.08 -15.06
C ASN A 794 -90.07 50.08 -13.89
N ILE A 795 -88.94 50.23 -13.18
CA ILE A 795 -88.81 51.19 -12.09
C ILE A 795 -88.33 52.51 -12.71
N THR A 796 -89.19 53.53 -12.65
CA THR A 796 -88.81 54.90 -13.01
C THR A 796 -87.78 55.40 -12.01
N ILE A 797 -86.54 55.58 -12.46
CA ILE A 797 -85.47 56.21 -11.67
C ILE A 797 -85.89 57.66 -11.41
N GLU A 798 -86.08 58.01 -10.15
CA GLU A 798 -86.36 59.39 -9.76
C GLU A 798 -85.09 60.23 -9.89
N GLU A 799 -85.18 61.33 -10.64
CA GLU A 799 -84.07 62.27 -10.79
C GLU A 799 -83.83 63.01 -9.46
N LEU A 800 -82.59 63.02 -8.98
CA LEU A 800 -82.19 63.76 -7.78
C LEU A 800 -82.33 65.27 -8.04
N LYS A 801 -83.41 65.88 -7.56
CA LYS A 801 -83.68 67.32 -7.71
C LYS A 801 -82.90 68.19 -6.73
N GLU A 802 -82.37 67.60 -5.66
CA GLU A 802 -81.65 68.29 -4.59
C GLU A 802 -80.29 67.63 -4.30
N LYS A 803 -79.32 68.44 -3.87
CA LYS A 803 -78.00 67.97 -3.48
C LYS A 803 -78.10 67.16 -2.19
N GLN A 804 -77.86 65.86 -2.28
CA GLN A 804 -77.78 64.96 -1.12
C GLN A 804 -76.33 64.81 -0.64
N GLU A 805 -76.14 64.61 0.65
CA GLU A 805 -74.84 64.20 1.18
C GLU A 805 -74.59 62.72 0.84
N MET A 806 -73.36 62.40 0.46
CA MET A 806 -72.98 61.04 0.10
C MET A 806 -73.05 60.15 1.34
N SER A 807 -73.92 59.13 1.30
CA SER A 807 -74.02 58.16 2.39
C SER A 807 -72.78 57.26 2.41
N LEU A 808 -72.54 56.60 3.54
CA LEU A 808 -71.47 55.59 3.62
C LEU A 808 -71.71 54.44 2.62
N GLN A 809 -72.96 54.10 2.33
CA GLN A 809 -73.31 53.09 1.33
C GLN A 809 -72.88 53.54 -0.08
N ASP A 810 -73.08 54.80 -0.42
CA ASP A 810 -72.62 55.37 -1.70
C ASP A 810 -71.09 55.33 -1.81
N ILE A 811 -70.37 55.62 -0.72
CA ILE A 811 -68.91 55.50 -0.66
C ILE A 811 -68.47 54.06 -0.89
N ILE A 812 -69.12 53.09 -0.22
CA ILE A 812 -68.82 51.66 -0.39
C ILE A 812 -69.07 51.24 -1.83
N VAL A 813 -70.21 51.61 -2.43
CA VAL A 813 -70.53 51.30 -3.84
C VAL A 813 -69.50 51.91 -4.80
N MET A 814 -69.07 53.15 -4.59
CA MET A 814 -68.03 53.76 -5.43
C MET A 814 -66.68 53.04 -5.31
N ILE A 815 -66.29 52.63 -4.09
CA ILE A 815 -65.08 51.83 -3.86
C ILE A 815 -65.20 50.48 -4.56
N THR A 816 -66.36 49.82 -4.41
CA THR A 816 -66.69 48.55 -5.06
C THR A 816 -66.55 48.65 -6.57
N ILE A 817 -67.13 49.66 -7.22
CA ILE A 817 -67.00 49.86 -8.68
C ILE A 817 -65.52 49.98 -9.09
N GLY A 818 -64.74 50.72 -8.30
CA GLY A 818 -63.30 50.85 -8.53
C GLY A 818 -62.56 49.52 -8.44
N ILE A 819 -62.89 48.68 -7.45
CA ILE A 819 -62.24 47.38 -7.25
C ILE A 819 -62.72 46.34 -8.27
N GLU A 820 -64.02 46.30 -8.57
CA GLU A 820 -64.61 45.44 -9.60
C GLU A 820 -64.00 45.71 -10.97
N PHE A 821 -63.73 46.98 -11.31
CA PHE A 821 -63.00 47.31 -12.53
C PHE A 821 -61.64 46.60 -12.61
N PHE A 822 -60.87 46.59 -11.51
CA PHE A 822 -59.59 45.87 -11.47
C PHE A 822 -59.77 44.35 -11.43
N GLN A 823 -60.82 43.82 -10.81
CA GLN A 823 -61.16 42.40 -10.84
C GLN A 823 -61.50 41.95 -12.27
N PHE A 824 -62.34 42.68 -13.01
CA PHE A 824 -62.65 42.39 -14.40
C PHE A 824 -61.42 42.53 -15.32
N ALA A 825 -60.59 43.54 -15.08
CA ALA A 825 -59.31 43.68 -15.78
C ALA A 825 -58.35 42.51 -15.50
N ALA A 826 -58.38 41.93 -14.29
CA ALA A 826 -57.64 40.72 -13.92
C ALA A 826 -58.05 39.49 -14.73
N MET A 827 -59.35 39.38 -15.04
CA MET A 827 -59.93 38.24 -15.75
C MET A 827 -59.75 38.32 -17.28
N GLY A 828 -59.19 39.42 -17.79
CA GLY A 828 -58.89 39.60 -19.21
C GLY A 828 -57.74 38.71 -19.70
N PRO A 829 -57.63 38.47 -21.02
CA PRO A 829 -56.52 37.71 -21.60
C PRO A 829 -55.18 38.43 -21.37
N ASP A 830 -54.10 37.65 -21.18
CA ASP A 830 -52.75 38.18 -20.98
C ASP A 830 -52.28 39.08 -22.14
N ILE A 831 -52.18 40.39 -21.91
CA ILE A 831 -51.63 41.35 -22.88
C ILE A 831 -50.18 41.66 -22.47
N ALA A 832 -49.23 40.93 -23.06
CA ALA A 832 -47.83 40.85 -22.64
C ALA A 832 -47.08 42.17 -22.27
N PRO A 833 -47.32 43.35 -22.89
CA PRO A 833 -46.59 44.57 -22.53
C PRO A 833 -47.13 45.33 -21.31
N ILE A 834 -48.38 45.09 -20.91
CA ILE A 834 -49.04 45.84 -19.81
C ILE A 834 -48.96 45.04 -18.48
N ASN A 835 -48.53 43.77 -18.56
CA ASN A 835 -48.69 42.78 -17.50
C ASN A 835 -47.94 43.06 -16.20
N SER A 836 -46.73 43.61 -16.16
CA SER A 836 -46.01 43.62 -14.87
C SER A 836 -46.59 44.61 -13.85
N PHE A 837 -47.12 45.75 -14.30
CA PHE A 837 -47.74 46.75 -13.44
C PHE A 837 -49.22 46.46 -13.20
N LEU A 838 -49.99 46.22 -14.27
CA LEU A 838 -51.40 45.86 -14.13
C LEU A 838 -51.55 44.53 -13.40
N ALA A 839 -50.74 43.50 -13.62
CA ALA A 839 -50.88 42.24 -12.86
C ALA A 839 -50.51 42.39 -11.38
N LYS A 840 -49.61 43.31 -10.99
CA LYS A 840 -49.32 43.56 -9.57
C LYS A 840 -50.44 44.32 -8.87
N ILE A 841 -50.96 45.37 -9.50
CA ILE A 841 -52.12 46.13 -8.97
C ILE A 841 -53.36 45.27 -9.00
N SER A 842 -53.59 44.58 -10.12
CA SER A 842 -54.69 43.66 -10.31
C SER A 842 -54.61 42.50 -9.32
N SER A 843 -53.49 41.79 -9.16
CA SER A 843 -53.39 40.72 -8.14
C SER A 843 -53.60 41.23 -6.71
N SER A 844 -53.15 42.45 -6.39
CA SER A 844 -53.31 43.05 -5.05
C SER A 844 -54.74 43.52 -4.77
N LEU A 845 -55.43 44.11 -5.76
CA LEU A 845 -56.79 44.64 -5.63
C LEU A 845 -57.88 43.63 -5.97
N SER A 846 -57.60 42.65 -6.83
CA SER A 846 -58.54 41.59 -7.19
C SER A 846 -58.79 40.61 -6.06
N LEU A 847 -58.02 40.71 -4.97
CA LEU A 847 -57.98 39.70 -3.91
C LEU A 847 -57.76 38.30 -4.51
N SER A 848 -56.94 38.21 -5.57
CA SER A 848 -56.62 36.92 -6.19
C SER A 848 -55.86 36.07 -5.19
N LEU A 849 -56.58 35.11 -4.61
CA LEU A 849 -56.02 34.16 -3.67
C LEU A 849 -55.10 33.14 -4.38
N GLU A 850 -55.00 33.15 -5.72
CA GLU A 850 -54.12 32.23 -6.49
C GLU A 850 -52.66 32.30 -6.08
N ASN A 851 -52.14 33.49 -5.81
CA ASN A 851 -50.78 33.66 -5.32
C ASN A 851 -50.61 33.18 -3.86
N ILE A 852 -51.69 33.14 -3.09
CA ILE A 852 -51.73 32.58 -1.72
C ILE A 852 -51.88 31.05 -1.78
N PHE A 853 -52.52 30.49 -2.81
CA PHE A 853 -52.65 29.04 -3.04
C PHE A 853 -51.33 28.35 -3.39
N ALA A 854 -50.27 29.11 -3.68
CA ALA A 854 -48.92 28.57 -3.73
C ALA A 854 -48.35 28.15 -2.35
N LEU A 855 -49.09 28.37 -1.25
CA LEU A 855 -48.69 28.01 0.12
C LEU A 855 -49.21 26.61 0.52
N GLN A 856 -48.28 25.71 0.84
CA GLN A 856 -48.45 24.25 0.90
C GLN A 856 -49.07 23.71 2.22
N LYS A 857 -49.54 22.45 2.17
CA LYS A 857 -50.04 21.59 3.28
C LYS A 857 -51.39 21.98 3.89
N GLY A 858 -52.48 21.80 3.15
CA GLY A 858 -53.84 21.93 3.69
C GLY A 858 -54.33 23.37 3.91
N ILE A 859 -53.50 24.38 3.64
CA ILE A 859 -53.90 25.80 3.67
C ILE A 859 -55.01 26.07 2.65
N PHE A 860 -54.96 25.41 1.48
CA PHE A 860 -56.06 25.45 0.50
C PHE A 860 -57.40 25.09 1.13
N TRP A 861 -57.44 23.99 1.90
CA TRP A 861 -58.65 23.53 2.58
C TRP A 861 -59.08 24.44 3.74
N ILE A 862 -58.14 25.09 4.43
CA ILE A 862 -58.49 26.11 5.44
C ILE A 862 -59.16 27.32 4.77
N LEU A 863 -58.63 27.76 3.62
CA LEU A 863 -59.17 28.88 2.87
C LEU A 863 -60.54 28.56 2.26
N ILE A 864 -60.73 27.38 1.66
CA ILE A 864 -62.06 26.99 1.11
C ILE A 864 -63.11 26.93 2.23
N ASN A 865 -62.74 26.43 3.41
CA ASN A 865 -63.62 26.40 4.57
C ASN A 865 -63.98 27.80 5.06
N GLY A 866 -63.01 28.72 5.09
CA GLY A 866 -63.24 30.13 5.40
C GLY A 866 -64.20 30.79 4.41
N VAL A 867 -63.99 30.58 3.11
CA VAL A 867 -64.88 31.07 2.04
C VAL A 867 -66.28 30.47 2.17
N PHE A 868 -66.39 29.17 2.38
CA PHE A 868 -67.67 28.48 2.55
C PHE A 868 -68.44 29.01 3.78
N GLY A 869 -67.76 29.21 4.90
CA GLY A 869 -68.33 29.83 6.10
C GLY A 869 -68.83 31.26 5.84
N ALA A 870 -68.07 32.05 5.07
CA ALA A 870 -68.48 33.40 4.68
C ALA A 870 -69.70 33.42 3.75
N ILE A 871 -69.78 32.48 2.80
CA ILE A 871 -70.95 32.31 1.91
C ILE A 871 -72.20 31.92 2.72
N LEU A 872 -72.06 30.94 3.63
CA LEU A 872 -73.17 30.52 4.49
C LEU A 872 -73.66 31.69 5.36
N PHE A 873 -72.73 32.44 5.94
CA PHE A 873 -73.05 33.63 6.73
C PHE A 873 -73.74 34.70 5.89
N TRP A 874 -73.28 34.95 4.67
CA TRP A 874 -73.93 35.87 3.73
C TRP A 874 -75.35 35.42 3.40
N LEU A 875 -75.58 34.14 3.14
CA LEU A 875 -76.94 33.59 2.90
C LEU A 875 -77.87 33.81 4.10
N VAL A 876 -77.36 33.68 5.33
CA VAL A 876 -78.14 33.97 6.54
C VAL A 876 -78.52 35.45 6.60
N LEU A 877 -77.60 36.37 6.28
CA LEU A 877 -77.90 37.80 6.20
C LEU A 877 -78.95 38.09 5.12
N SER A 878 -78.80 37.51 3.92
CA SER A 878 -79.77 37.64 2.83
C SER A 878 -81.16 37.16 3.23
N LEU A 879 -81.27 36.05 3.94
CA LEU A 879 -82.56 35.54 4.44
C LEU A 879 -83.19 36.46 5.49
N VAL A 880 -82.39 37.07 6.37
CA VAL A 880 -82.88 38.04 7.36
C VAL A 880 -83.49 39.25 6.67
N VAL A 881 -82.81 39.80 5.66
CA VAL A 881 -83.26 40.96 4.89
C VAL A 881 -84.47 40.60 4.01
N LEU A 882 -84.40 39.49 3.26
CA LEU A 882 -85.44 39.06 2.32
C LEU A 882 -86.78 38.77 3.01
N LEU A 883 -86.73 38.18 4.20
CA LEU A 883 -87.92 37.86 4.99
C LEU A 883 -88.32 38.99 5.96
N SER A 884 -87.59 40.12 5.94
CA SER A 884 -87.75 41.27 6.82
C SER A 884 -87.92 40.86 8.28
N LEU A 885 -87.04 39.96 8.76
CA LEU A 885 -87.19 39.33 10.08
C LEU A 885 -87.00 40.33 11.23
N ASP A 886 -86.23 41.38 10.99
CA ASP A 886 -86.02 42.49 11.92
C ASP A 886 -87.29 43.33 12.12
N GLU A 887 -88.02 43.60 11.04
CA GLU A 887 -89.32 44.29 11.09
C GLU A 887 -90.42 43.39 11.67
N LYS A 888 -90.42 42.11 11.28
CA LYS A 888 -91.44 41.14 11.70
C LYS A 888 -91.29 40.73 13.17
N TYR A 889 -90.07 40.70 13.68
CA TYR A 889 -89.75 40.30 15.06
C TYR A 889 -88.85 41.33 15.77
N PRO A 890 -89.31 42.58 15.98
CA PRO A 890 -88.47 43.69 16.45
C PRO A 890 -87.98 43.53 17.90
N LYS A 891 -88.59 42.60 18.66
CA LYS A 891 -88.18 42.26 20.03
C LYS A 891 -86.99 41.31 20.09
N VAL A 892 -86.66 40.63 19.00
CA VAL A 892 -85.54 39.68 18.93
C VAL A 892 -84.28 40.43 18.52
N THR A 893 -83.40 40.68 19.49
CA THR A 893 -82.17 41.49 19.31
C THR A 893 -81.23 40.93 18.24
N ILE A 894 -81.19 39.61 18.06
CA ILE A 894 -80.31 38.99 17.05
C ILE A 894 -80.74 39.36 15.62
N PHE A 895 -82.03 39.48 15.31
CA PHE A 895 -82.46 39.87 13.95
C PHE A 895 -82.15 41.33 13.65
N ARG A 896 -82.31 42.22 14.64
CA ARG A 896 -81.91 43.63 14.49
C ARG A 896 -80.40 43.79 14.29
N PHE A 897 -79.62 43.00 15.03
CA PHE A 897 -78.16 43.00 14.87
C PHE A 897 -77.73 42.42 13.51
N LEU A 898 -78.37 41.33 13.06
CA LEU A 898 -78.08 40.74 11.75
C LEU A 898 -78.53 41.65 10.60
N ALA A 899 -79.66 42.35 10.71
CA ALA A 899 -80.08 43.35 9.73
C ALA A 899 -79.10 44.53 9.68
N TRP A 900 -78.68 45.05 10.84
CA TRP A 900 -77.62 46.06 10.91
C TRP A 900 -76.33 45.55 10.27
N LEU A 901 -75.89 44.32 10.57
CA LEU A 901 -74.72 43.73 9.91
C LEU A 901 -74.91 43.57 8.40
N ALA A 902 -76.12 43.21 7.95
CA ALA A 902 -76.44 43.04 6.54
C ALA A 902 -76.22 44.34 5.76
N ASP A 903 -76.63 45.48 6.32
CA ASP A 903 -76.48 46.80 5.69
C ASP A 903 -75.02 47.18 5.37
N TYR A 904 -74.05 46.67 6.13
CA TYR A 904 -72.62 46.95 5.92
C TYR A 904 -71.87 45.79 5.27
N LEU A 905 -72.15 44.55 5.67
CA LEU A 905 -71.41 43.37 5.22
C LEU A 905 -71.93 42.79 3.92
N MET A 906 -73.23 42.91 3.59
CA MET A 906 -73.72 42.39 2.31
C MET A 906 -73.10 43.09 1.10
N PRO A 907 -72.91 44.43 1.07
CA PRO A 907 -72.19 45.09 -0.02
C PRO A 907 -70.72 44.64 -0.13
N ILE A 908 -70.05 44.42 1.00
CA ILE A 908 -68.65 43.97 1.03
C ILE A 908 -68.56 42.50 0.57
N LEU A 909 -69.31 41.59 1.18
CA LEU A 909 -69.25 40.17 0.85
C LEU A 909 -69.84 39.87 -0.53
N GLY A 910 -70.95 40.53 -0.89
CA GLY A 910 -71.71 40.31 -2.11
C GLY A 910 -71.19 41.02 -3.34
N ASN A 911 -70.48 42.16 -3.19
CA ASN A 911 -69.92 42.86 -4.35
C ASN A 911 -68.38 42.74 -4.37
N LEU A 912 -67.69 43.01 -3.24
CA LEU A 912 -66.22 42.99 -3.21
C LEU A 912 -65.63 41.57 -3.22
N CYS A 913 -66.17 40.67 -2.39
CA CYS A 913 -65.64 39.32 -2.21
C CYS A 913 -66.27 38.27 -3.13
N PHE A 914 -67.31 38.62 -3.88
CA PHE A 914 -68.05 37.67 -4.70
C PHE A 914 -67.18 36.99 -5.76
N ILE A 915 -66.45 37.77 -6.56
CA ILE A 915 -65.56 37.22 -7.59
C ILE A 915 -64.46 36.34 -6.98
N PRO A 916 -63.72 36.76 -5.93
CA PRO A 916 -62.75 35.90 -5.22
C PRO A 916 -63.35 34.61 -4.66
N PHE A 917 -64.55 34.68 -4.07
CA PHE A 917 -65.21 33.51 -3.49
C PHE A 917 -65.63 32.52 -4.58
N VAL A 918 -66.24 33.00 -5.67
CA VAL A 918 -66.63 32.15 -6.80
C VAL A 918 -65.39 31.53 -7.46
N SER A 919 -64.33 32.30 -7.67
CA SER A 919 -63.06 31.79 -8.20
C SER A 919 -62.49 30.67 -7.33
N MET A 920 -62.46 30.86 -6.00
CA MET A 920 -61.99 29.85 -5.06
C MET A 920 -62.86 28.58 -5.06
N CYS A 921 -64.18 28.73 -5.12
CA CYS A 921 -65.09 27.60 -5.25
C CYS A 921 -64.90 26.84 -6.58
N LEU A 922 -64.62 27.54 -7.68
CA LEU A 922 -64.35 26.92 -8.98
C LEU A 922 -63.01 26.17 -9.00
N ASN A 923 -62.01 26.63 -8.25
CA ASN A 923 -60.72 25.94 -8.15
C ASN A 923 -60.83 24.51 -7.61
N VAL A 924 -61.84 24.21 -6.78
CA VAL A 924 -62.13 22.84 -6.30
C VAL A 924 -62.47 21.90 -7.46
N PHE A 925 -62.94 22.38 -8.60
CA PHE A 925 -63.25 21.51 -9.74
C PHE A 925 -62.08 21.31 -10.71
N ILE A 926 -60.97 22.06 -10.56
CA ILE A 926 -59.83 22.03 -11.50
C ILE A 926 -58.99 20.77 -11.25
N CYS A 927 -59.48 19.67 -11.82
CA CYS A 927 -58.89 18.34 -11.79
C CYS A 927 -58.39 17.94 -13.19
N ASP A 928 -57.55 18.78 -13.79
CA ASP A 928 -57.14 18.67 -15.18
C ASP A 928 -55.82 17.91 -15.40
N HIS A 929 -55.21 17.42 -14.32
CA HIS A 929 -54.01 16.59 -14.31
C HIS A 929 -54.29 15.22 -13.65
N SER A 930 -53.59 14.18 -14.10
CA SER A 930 -53.74 12.82 -13.60
C SER A 930 -52.45 12.02 -13.72
N ILE A 931 -52.30 11.00 -12.87
CA ILE A 931 -51.26 9.96 -12.99
C ILE A 931 -51.77 8.68 -13.70
N GLY A 932 -53.08 8.62 -13.98
CA GLY A 932 -53.80 7.44 -14.47
C GLY A 932 -54.91 7.82 -15.46
N ASP A 933 -55.56 6.83 -16.07
CA ASP A 933 -56.63 7.07 -17.07
C ASP A 933 -58.01 7.14 -16.40
N ASN A 934 -58.10 6.78 -15.11
CA ASN A 934 -59.34 6.81 -14.35
C ASN A 934 -59.57 8.18 -13.71
N PHE A 935 -60.84 8.50 -13.47
CA PHE A 935 -61.23 9.74 -12.76
C PHE A 935 -60.58 9.86 -11.39
N THR A 936 -60.48 8.74 -10.67
CA THR A 936 -59.90 8.70 -9.32
C THR A 936 -58.40 8.88 -9.26
N ASP A 937 -57.74 8.89 -10.43
CA ASP A 937 -56.29 9.06 -10.57
C ASP A 937 -55.95 10.51 -10.97
N SER A 938 -56.98 11.35 -11.13
CA SER A 938 -56.83 12.79 -11.25
C SER A 938 -56.64 13.43 -9.87
N PHE A 939 -55.88 14.52 -9.82
CA PHE A 939 -55.60 15.25 -8.59
C PHE A 939 -55.89 16.73 -8.78
N LEU A 940 -56.12 17.42 -7.66
CA LEU A 940 -56.48 18.83 -7.66
C LEU A 940 -55.29 19.68 -8.08
N ALA A 941 -55.45 20.54 -9.08
CA ALA A 941 -54.35 21.37 -9.60
C ALA A 941 -53.80 22.33 -8.52
N ALA A 942 -54.66 22.79 -7.62
CA ALA A 942 -54.28 23.67 -6.50
C ALA A 942 -53.61 22.94 -5.32
N ASP A 943 -53.87 21.63 -5.14
CA ASP A 943 -53.25 20.80 -4.09
C ASP A 943 -53.17 19.35 -4.56
N CYS A 944 -52.08 19.02 -5.26
CA CYS A 944 -51.95 17.70 -5.86
C CYS A 944 -51.62 16.56 -4.88
N TYR A 945 -51.63 16.82 -3.58
CA TYR A 945 -51.66 15.74 -2.56
C TYR A 945 -53.06 15.11 -2.44
N TYR A 946 -54.10 15.76 -2.96
CA TYR A 946 -55.47 15.27 -2.90
C TYR A 946 -55.95 14.77 -4.26
N PHE A 947 -56.35 13.50 -4.31
CA PHE A 947 -57.02 12.93 -5.47
C PHE A 947 -58.42 13.50 -5.60
N CYS A 948 -58.77 13.89 -6.82
CA CYS A 948 -60.08 14.38 -7.14
C CYS A 948 -61.13 13.27 -7.09
N TRP A 949 -62.36 13.67 -6.80
CA TRP A 949 -63.55 12.81 -6.83
C TRP A 949 -63.53 11.65 -5.83
N LYS A 950 -62.68 11.74 -4.80
CA LYS A 950 -62.61 10.83 -3.65
C LYS A 950 -62.72 11.60 -2.34
N ASP A 951 -63.09 10.90 -1.29
CA ASP A 951 -63.01 11.33 0.11
C ASP A 951 -63.49 12.79 0.32
N GLU A 952 -62.67 13.62 0.95
CA GLU A 952 -63.00 15.01 1.28
C GLU A 952 -63.30 15.85 0.04
N HIS A 953 -62.54 15.68 -1.05
CA HIS A 953 -62.75 16.43 -2.28
C HIS A 953 -64.15 16.20 -2.86
N LEU A 954 -64.63 14.95 -2.87
CA LEU A 954 -65.98 14.64 -3.35
C LEU A 954 -67.05 15.33 -2.49
N VAL A 955 -66.85 15.35 -1.18
CA VAL A 955 -67.74 16.03 -0.23
C VAL A 955 -67.82 17.53 -0.55
N TYR A 956 -66.67 18.22 -0.67
CA TYR A 956 -66.66 19.65 -1.02
C TYR A 956 -67.24 19.91 -2.42
N ALA A 957 -66.94 19.08 -3.41
CA ALA A 957 -67.50 19.22 -4.75
C ALA A 957 -69.04 19.13 -4.76
N ILE A 958 -69.62 18.19 -4.01
CA ILE A 958 -71.08 18.08 -3.86
C ILE A 958 -71.64 19.29 -3.10
N PHE A 959 -71.02 19.66 -1.98
CA PHE A 959 -71.47 20.78 -1.18
C PHE A 959 -71.38 22.10 -1.92
N LEU A 960 -70.43 22.31 -2.82
CA LEU A 960 -70.31 23.56 -3.57
C LEU A 960 -71.35 23.69 -4.69
N LEU A 961 -71.91 22.58 -5.19
CA LEU A 961 -72.99 22.61 -6.17
C LEU A 961 -74.34 23.07 -5.58
N LEU A 962 -74.54 22.98 -4.26
CA LEU A 962 -75.81 23.28 -3.57
C LEU A 962 -76.02 24.80 -3.30
N PRO A 963 -75.08 25.57 -2.71
CA PRO A 963 -75.21 27.00 -2.41
C PRO A 963 -75.05 27.92 -3.62
N SER A 964 -74.35 27.49 -4.66
CA SER A 964 -74.17 28.29 -5.88
C SER A 964 -75.50 28.57 -6.60
N TYR A 965 -76.52 27.75 -6.35
CA TYR A 965 -77.90 28.01 -6.77
C TYR A 965 -78.60 29.09 -5.93
N ALA A 966 -78.18 29.27 -4.67
CA ALA A 966 -78.76 30.25 -3.74
C ALA A 966 -78.08 31.63 -3.82
N MET A 967 -76.82 31.73 -4.28
CA MET A 967 -76.15 33.03 -4.47
C MET A 967 -76.52 33.72 -5.80
N SER A 968 -77.02 32.99 -6.79
CA SER A 968 -77.49 33.58 -8.06
C SER A 968 -78.91 34.14 -7.97
N HIS A 969 -79.61 33.90 -6.85
CA HIS A 969 -80.97 34.36 -6.56
C HIS A 969 -80.92 35.42 -5.46
#